data_AF-A0A1G4QI56-F1
#
_entry.id   AF-A0A1G4QI56-F1
#
_cell.length_a   1.000
_cell.length_b   1.000
_cell.length_c   1.000
_cell.angle_alpha   90.00
_cell.angle_beta   90.00
_cell.angle_gamma   90.00
#
_symmetry.space_group_name_H-M   'P 1'
#
loop_
_entity.id
_entity.type
_entity.pdbx_description
1 polymer ?
#
loop_
_entity_poly.entity_id
_entity_poly.type
_entity_poly.pdbx_seq_one_letter_code
_entity_poly.pdbx_strand_id
1 'polypeptide(L)'
;MKKVMAILLALALVLGLVACGTSSGETTNDDSTPQTTDNSQSQSADTTVITADSAEKADIESALNLANIKPEWTYSENADAWTMAIVTAVTNAELPDYQGVSVCVPGAYVRGVDTDGDGTADVTSGTASGTLVIDFDATVTSTNGQVYTAATAPVIINTGAAGYSAQSNQTAGTTYAKEGYINIACGNRGKQSTLSDGTYTGDAPSCLVDQKNAVRFVKFNILLGNLPGSVDYFVSTGGSGGGAHATMLAATSNNPDYYDYEISQGAVGVYKNSDDTYSTTVTVNGSEVELSDGLWGCMAYSAITSLAEADMTLAFEYYLNPDYSFNTDFQKQLAEYLAAEYMEYINAQDLTVEEAKVGFDLNGDGDTSDTVALTIEYDETGHKDTNGYYGTYLDLYLAEFEQSLQDYIDRLAYAENWTWFNSDGTALSDSEVAAMTDADRAEAFINGWYVKGSTGSSSGGMEGGPGGNGGPGGDNAGGPPSGEKPDGAGPGGDNAGGPPDMNGGSSDEVGTPDSGTTQSASSKTDSTSYSSFAEMLAAYQADIAEIQAGDEYGNNIVDLYNPLKYIGSDGTDGPTWARILMGASEGDISMMNSLNLQIAWLNSGTDAEIEWQWNGGHVPSEIFGDSLALYVDTMYGEYVDGAVKITKAVASGQTTNGDGTKPSGTDLSGWVSYDSTSGVDMTLAGAAAYRTSGATKAMPGFDVMDYGQEDYVFGSSTADARHWDTYVLKVFEEHADTLAELFN
;
A
#
# COMPACT_ATOMS: atom_id res chain seq x y z
N MET A 1 6.77 41.18 15.66
CA MET A 1 5.96 42.34 15.20
C MET A 1 5.09 41.83 14.06
N LYS A 2 3.75 41.94 14.09
CA LYS A 2 2.97 43.01 13.39
C LYS A 2 3.57 43.33 12.00
N LYS A 3 2.91 43.16 10.84
CA LYS A 3 1.46 43.15 10.47
C LYS A 3 1.30 42.56 9.03
N VAL A 4 0.31 41.73 8.68
CA VAL A 4 -1.11 42.00 8.29
C VAL A 4 -1.33 42.55 6.84
N MET A 5 -2.12 41.78 6.05
CA MET A 5 -2.88 42.13 4.81
C MET A 5 -2.08 42.43 3.51
N ALA A 6 -2.62 42.23 2.29
CA ALA A 6 -4.04 42.15 1.89
C ALA A 6 -4.37 41.23 0.69
N ILE A 7 -5.63 40.76 0.66
CA ILE A 7 -6.37 40.23 -0.51
C ILE A 7 -6.59 41.34 -1.55
N LEU A 8 -6.59 41.01 -2.86
CA LEU A 8 -7.23 41.86 -3.87
C LEU A 8 -7.86 41.08 -5.03
N LEU A 9 -9.19 41.18 -5.10
CA LEU A 9 -10.08 40.65 -6.13
C LEU A 9 -9.88 41.40 -7.47
N ALA A 10 -9.84 40.70 -8.61
CA ALA A 10 -9.80 41.31 -9.94
C ALA A 10 -10.87 40.73 -10.88
N LEU A 11 -12.05 41.37 -10.87
CA LEU A 11 -13.15 41.11 -11.79
C LEU A 11 -12.85 41.74 -13.18
N ALA A 12 -12.99 40.99 -14.27
CA ALA A 12 -12.86 41.53 -15.63
C ALA A 12 -13.92 40.96 -16.60
N LEU A 13 -15.13 41.52 -16.53
CA LEU A 13 -16.19 41.32 -17.52
C LEU A 13 -15.93 42.15 -18.78
N VAL A 14 -15.99 41.55 -19.98
CA VAL A 14 -16.14 42.30 -21.24
C VAL A 14 -17.31 41.71 -22.06
N LEU A 15 -18.34 42.54 -22.24
CA LEU A 15 -19.49 42.27 -23.11
C LEU A 15 -19.19 42.66 -24.56
N GLY A 16 -19.60 41.82 -25.53
CA GLY A 16 -19.31 41.99 -26.96
C GLY A 16 -20.39 41.46 -27.92
N LEU A 17 -21.62 41.96 -27.77
CA LEU A 17 -22.78 41.91 -28.69
C LEU A 17 -22.69 41.14 -30.04
N VAL A 18 -23.50 40.07 -30.13
CA VAL A 18 -24.48 39.72 -31.18
C VAL A 18 -24.36 40.38 -32.58
N ALA A 19 -24.27 39.53 -33.62
CA ALA A 19 -24.87 39.79 -34.94
C ALA A 19 -25.34 38.48 -35.62
N CYS A 20 -26.57 38.45 -36.12
CA CYS A 20 -27.15 37.28 -36.81
C CYS A 20 -26.64 37.15 -38.27
N GLY A 21 -26.61 35.92 -38.80
CA GLY A 21 -26.37 35.65 -40.22
C GLY A 21 -26.78 34.24 -40.65
N THR A 22 -27.98 34.07 -41.20
CA THR A 22 -28.51 32.80 -41.71
C THR A 22 -28.08 32.48 -43.14
N SER A 23 -28.20 31.19 -43.51
CA SER A 23 -28.57 30.60 -44.81
C SER A 23 -27.51 30.18 -45.86
N SER A 24 -27.44 28.86 -46.05
CA SER A 24 -27.71 28.08 -47.31
C SER A 24 -26.67 27.90 -48.43
N GLY A 25 -26.58 26.64 -48.91
CA GLY A 25 -25.99 26.18 -50.19
C GLY A 25 -24.89 25.12 -49.99
N GLU A 26 -25.06 23.81 -50.22
CA GLU A 26 -25.17 23.07 -51.51
C GLU A 26 -24.05 23.44 -52.52
N THR A 27 -23.32 22.56 -53.21
CA THR A 27 -23.16 21.08 -53.35
C THR A 27 -21.70 20.85 -53.90
N THR A 28 -21.03 19.68 -53.99
CA THR A 28 -21.31 18.46 -54.79
C THR A 28 -20.28 17.32 -54.51
N ASN A 29 -20.78 16.10 -54.36
CA ASN A 29 -20.41 14.79 -54.99
C ASN A 29 -19.02 14.52 -55.61
N ASP A 30 -18.41 13.38 -55.21
CA ASP A 30 -18.15 12.14 -56.01
C ASP A 30 -17.73 11.05 -54.99
N ASP A 31 -18.48 9.96 -54.75
CA ASP A 31 -18.78 8.75 -55.55
C ASP A 31 -17.61 7.73 -55.67
N SER A 32 -17.70 6.63 -54.93
CA SER A 32 -17.56 5.26 -55.46
C SER A 32 -17.73 4.18 -54.37
N THR A 33 -18.75 3.33 -54.52
CA THR A 33 -18.84 2.01 -53.87
C THR A 33 -18.59 0.92 -54.92
N PRO A 34 -18.21 -0.31 -54.51
CA PRO A 34 -19.21 -1.38 -54.64
C PRO A 34 -19.17 -2.49 -53.57
N GLN A 35 -20.33 -2.65 -52.90
CA GLN A 35 -21.06 -3.91 -52.68
C GLN A 35 -20.42 -5.16 -52.02
N THR A 36 -21.08 -5.55 -50.91
CA THR A 36 -21.49 -6.94 -50.53
C THR A 36 -20.39 -7.91 -50.05
N THR A 37 -20.63 -8.78 -49.06
CA THR A 37 -21.90 -9.39 -48.60
C THR A 37 -22.10 -9.38 -47.08
N ASP A 38 -23.35 -9.18 -46.66
CA ASP A 38 -23.88 -9.38 -45.30
C ASP A 38 -24.07 -10.88 -44.99
N ASN A 39 -23.69 -11.32 -43.78
CA ASN A 39 -24.29 -12.51 -43.15
C ASN A 39 -24.12 -12.53 -41.62
N SER A 40 -24.85 -11.65 -40.93
CA SER A 40 -25.62 -11.91 -39.68
C SER A 40 -25.01 -12.60 -38.44
N GLN A 41 -25.35 -12.02 -37.26
CA GLN A 41 -25.38 -12.57 -35.90
C GLN A 41 -24.07 -12.60 -35.07
N SER A 42 -23.77 -11.46 -34.43
CA SER A 42 -23.38 -11.46 -33.01
C SER A 42 -24.59 -11.10 -32.15
N GLN A 43 -24.69 -11.70 -30.96
CA GLN A 43 -25.61 -11.25 -29.92
C GLN A 43 -24.88 -10.17 -29.12
N SER A 44 -25.36 -8.93 -29.12
CA SER A 44 -24.96 -7.96 -28.10
C SER A 44 -25.60 -8.38 -26.78
N ALA A 45 -24.80 -8.57 -25.74
CA ALA A 45 -25.30 -8.41 -24.38
C ALA A 45 -25.76 -6.95 -24.23
N ASP A 46 -26.91 -6.74 -23.61
CA ASP A 46 -27.57 -5.44 -23.54
C ASP A 46 -27.03 -4.69 -22.31
N THR A 47 -25.79 -4.18 -22.41
CA THR A 47 -25.16 -3.40 -21.34
C THR A 47 -25.99 -2.16 -21.09
N THR A 48 -26.78 -2.19 -20.02
CA THR A 48 -27.74 -1.14 -19.70
C THR A 48 -26.96 0.00 -19.05
N VAL A 49 -26.54 0.98 -19.86
CA VAL A 49 -25.91 2.20 -19.34
C VAL A 49 -26.92 2.93 -18.46
N ILE A 50 -26.67 2.92 -17.15
CA ILE A 50 -27.53 3.53 -16.15
C ILE A 50 -27.25 5.03 -16.13
N THR A 51 -28.25 5.83 -16.53
CA THR A 51 -28.22 7.29 -16.37
C THR A 51 -28.90 7.66 -15.06
N ALA A 52 -28.21 8.38 -14.18
CA ALA A 52 -28.77 8.80 -12.91
C ALA A 52 -29.94 9.78 -13.12
N ASP A 53 -31.16 9.27 -13.00
CA ASP A 53 -32.29 10.12 -12.62
C ASP A 53 -32.02 10.64 -11.20
N SER A 54 -32.46 11.87 -10.93
CA SER A 54 -32.59 12.42 -9.57
C SER A 54 -33.26 11.45 -8.56
N ALA A 55 -34.12 10.54 -9.04
CA ALA A 55 -34.71 9.47 -8.24
C ALA A 55 -33.68 8.40 -7.80
N GLU A 56 -32.79 7.97 -8.70
CA GLU A 56 -31.81 6.91 -8.43
C GLU A 56 -30.73 7.35 -7.42
N LYS A 57 -30.21 8.57 -7.58
CA LYS A 57 -29.32 9.19 -6.57
C LYS A 57 -29.98 9.17 -5.18
N ALA A 58 -31.24 9.60 -5.10
CA ALA A 58 -31.97 9.66 -3.84
C ALA A 58 -32.26 8.26 -3.25
N ASP A 59 -32.50 7.25 -4.08
CA ASP A 59 -32.69 5.86 -3.65
C ASP A 59 -31.37 5.26 -3.11
N ILE A 60 -30.23 5.50 -3.76
CA ILE A 60 -28.89 5.09 -3.28
C ILE A 60 -28.53 5.76 -1.95
N GLU A 61 -28.64 7.10 -1.87
CA GLU A 61 -28.41 7.85 -0.63
C GLU A 61 -29.31 7.37 0.51
N SER A 62 -30.58 7.08 0.22
CA SER A 62 -31.54 6.58 1.20
C SER A 62 -31.19 5.16 1.68
N ALA A 63 -30.75 4.28 0.77
CA ALA A 63 -30.36 2.91 1.10
C ALA A 63 -29.08 2.83 1.95
N LEU A 64 -28.11 3.71 1.70
CA LEU A 64 -26.78 3.71 2.35
C LEU A 64 -26.69 4.65 3.57
N ASN A 65 -27.78 5.30 3.95
CA ASN A 65 -27.88 6.13 5.15
C ASN A 65 -28.08 5.26 6.41
N LEU A 66 -27.14 5.32 7.35
CA LEU A 66 -27.19 4.53 8.59
C LEU A 66 -28.42 4.82 9.47
N ALA A 67 -29.05 6.00 9.37
CA ALA A 67 -30.32 6.28 10.05
C ALA A 67 -31.51 5.45 9.53
N ASN A 68 -31.42 5.00 8.27
CA ASN A 68 -32.38 4.09 7.65
C ASN A 68 -31.99 2.62 7.88
N ILE A 69 -30.69 2.29 7.77
CA ILE A 69 -30.18 0.93 8.00
C ILE A 69 -30.37 0.49 9.46
N LYS A 70 -30.14 1.39 10.42
CA LYS A 70 -30.17 1.13 11.87
C LYS A 70 -29.36 -0.11 12.28
N PRO A 71 -28.03 -0.11 12.01
CA PRO A 71 -27.19 -1.27 12.30
C PRO A 71 -27.20 -1.63 13.79
N GLU A 72 -26.84 -2.87 14.09
CA GLU A 72 -26.50 -3.27 15.44
C GLU A 72 -25.14 -2.68 15.86
N TRP A 73 -25.07 -2.16 17.08
CA TRP A 73 -23.87 -1.63 17.71
C TRP A 73 -23.58 -2.45 18.96
N THR A 74 -22.31 -2.80 19.19
CA THR A 74 -21.86 -3.48 20.41
C THR A 74 -20.80 -2.65 21.14
N TYR A 75 -21.02 -2.40 22.42
CA TYR A 75 -20.10 -1.67 23.30
C TYR A 75 -19.10 -2.60 24.00
N SER A 76 -17.83 -2.23 23.99
CA SER A 76 -16.75 -2.87 24.75
C SER A 76 -16.41 -2.04 25.99
N GLU A 77 -16.68 -2.58 27.18
CA GLU A 77 -16.29 -1.96 28.47
C GLU A 77 -14.77 -1.88 28.65
N ASN A 78 -13.99 -2.81 28.08
CA ASN A 78 -12.53 -2.83 28.20
C ASN A 78 -11.87 -1.72 27.38
N ALA A 79 -12.36 -1.50 26.16
CA ALA A 79 -11.78 -0.56 25.22
C ALA A 79 -12.43 0.84 25.26
N ASP A 80 -13.54 1.00 25.99
CA ASP A 80 -14.45 2.15 25.91
C ASP A 80 -14.74 2.52 24.45
N ALA A 81 -15.44 1.62 23.74
CA ALA A 81 -15.65 1.72 22.30
C ALA A 81 -16.97 1.08 21.85
N TRP A 82 -17.60 1.64 20.81
CA TRP A 82 -18.73 1.04 20.11
C TRP A 82 -18.30 0.53 18.73
N THR A 83 -18.58 -0.73 18.43
CA THR A 83 -18.32 -1.32 17.10
C THR A 83 -19.65 -1.60 16.38
N MET A 84 -19.75 -1.11 15.15
CA MET A 84 -20.86 -1.33 14.23
C MET A 84 -20.80 -2.77 13.69
N ALA A 85 -21.93 -3.47 13.67
CA ALA A 85 -22.08 -4.67 12.87
C ALA A 85 -21.85 -4.35 11.38
N ILE A 86 -21.40 -5.35 10.63
CA ILE A 86 -21.11 -5.22 9.19
C ILE A 86 -22.38 -4.84 8.44
N VAL A 87 -22.28 -3.83 7.57
CA VAL A 87 -23.31 -3.44 6.59
C VAL A 87 -22.69 -3.38 5.20
N THR A 88 -23.48 -3.60 4.14
CA THR A 88 -23.00 -3.45 2.75
C THR A 88 -22.69 -1.98 2.45
N ALA A 89 -21.57 -1.69 1.80
CA ALA A 89 -21.14 -0.33 1.48
C ALA A 89 -21.77 0.26 0.19
N VAL A 90 -22.43 -0.60 -0.61
CA VAL A 90 -22.95 -0.32 -1.95
C VAL A 90 -24.33 -0.96 -2.15
N THR A 91 -25.16 -0.48 -3.09
CA THR A 91 -26.52 -1.03 -3.28
C THR A 91 -26.58 -2.29 -4.14
N ASN A 92 -25.61 -2.50 -5.04
CA ASN A 92 -25.61 -3.56 -6.04
C ASN A 92 -24.46 -4.57 -5.82
N ALA A 93 -24.14 -4.89 -4.56
CA ALA A 93 -23.05 -5.80 -4.23
C ALA A 93 -23.19 -7.18 -4.92
N GLU A 94 -22.21 -7.51 -5.76
CA GLU A 94 -22.04 -8.82 -6.40
C GLU A 94 -21.70 -9.92 -5.39
N LEU A 95 -20.84 -9.59 -4.42
CA LEU A 95 -20.40 -10.48 -3.35
C LEU A 95 -20.57 -9.79 -1.98
N PRO A 96 -21.80 -9.79 -1.40
CA PRO A 96 -22.11 -9.08 -0.17
C PRO A 96 -21.22 -9.44 1.03
N ASP A 97 -20.70 -10.68 1.10
CA ASP A 97 -19.77 -11.15 2.15
C ASP A 97 -18.37 -10.52 2.06
N TYR A 98 -18.07 -9.78 0.98
CA TYR A 98 -16.81 -9.10 0.70
C TYR A 98 -16.97 -7.59 0.45
N GLN A 99 -18.20 -7.08 0.28
CA GLN A 99 -18.47 -5.67 -0.06
C GLN A 99 -19.16 -4.91 1.08
N GLY A 100 -18.72 -5.18 2.30
CA GLY A 100 -19.25 -4.59 3.52
C GLY A 100 -18.21 -3.84 4.34
N VAL A 101 -18.70 -3.05 5.28
CA VAL A 101 -17.93 -2.14 6.13
C VAL A 101 -18.42 -2.20 7.57
N SER A 102 -17.47 -2.09 8.50
CA SER A 102 -17.68 -1.94 9.93
C SER A 102 -16.86 -0.76 10.43
N VAL A 103 -17.37 -0.06 11.44
CA VAL A 103 -16.74 1.11 12.05
C VAL A 103 -16.69 0.93 13.56
N CYS A 104 -15.54 1.20 14.16
CA CYS A 104 -15.36 1.29 15.60
C CYS A 104 -15.12 2.76 15.99
N VAL A 105 -15.83 3.23 17.01
CA VAL A 105 -15.76 4.62 17.50
C VAL A 105 -15.47 4.66 19.00
N PRO A 106 -14.69 5.64 19.50
CA PRO A 106 -14.49 5.84 20.93
C PRO A 106 -15.82 6.04 21.67
N GLY A 107 -16.02 5.30 22.76
CA GLY A 107 -17.22 5.36 23.60
C GLY A 107 -17.41 6.72 24.25
N ALA A 108 -16.31 7.42 24.56
CA ALA A 108 -16.31 8.81 24.99
C ALA A 108 -17.06 9.78 24.04
N TYR A 109 -17.13 9.49 22.73
CA TYR A 109 -17.88 10.30 21.76
C TYR A 109 -19.38 9.95 21.67
N VAL A 110 -19.86 8.92 22.39
CA VAL A 110 -21.18 8.33 22.19
C VAL A 110 -21.93 8.19 23.52
N ARG A 111 -23.06 8.90 23.64
CA ARG A 111 -23.93 8.82 24.84
C ARG A 111 -24.70 7.50 24.92
N GLY A 112 -24.86 6.83 23.79
CA GLY A 112 -25.51 5.52 23.63
C GLY A 112 -26.18 5.40 22.26
N VAL A 113 -27.02 4.38 22.11
CA VAL A 113 -27.82 4.10 20.91
C VAL A 113 -29.26 4.53 21.15
N ASP A 114 -29.81 5.32 20.21
CA ASP A 114 -31.23 5.61 20.05
C ASP A 114 -31.90 4.48 19.26
N THR A 115 -32.85 3.79 19.88
CA THR A 115 -33.51 2.61 19.29
C THR A 115 -34.91 2.91 18.73
N ASP A 116 -35.56 4.00 19.15
CA ASP A 116 -36.93 4.35 18.73
C ASP A 116 -37.02 5.57 17.77
N GLY A 117 -35.96 6.38 17.69
CA GLY A 117 -35.81 7.54 16.82
C GLY A 117 -36.23 8.87 17.45
N ASP A 118 -36.29 8.99 18.78
CA ASP A 118 -36.62 10.25 19.47
C ASP A 118 -35.43 11.22 19.62
N GLY A 119 -34.21 10.80 19.28
CA GLY A 119 -32.97 11.57 19.39
C GLY A 119 -32.28 11.45 20.76
N THR A 120 -32.72 10.51 21.62
CA THR A 120 -32.13 10.25 22.93
C THR A 120 -31.64 8.80 23.07
N ALA A 121 -30.68 8.57 23.96
CA ALA A 121 -30.04 7.27 24.10
C ALA A 121 -30.86 6.33 24.99
N ASP A 122 -31.33 5.22 24.42
CA ASP A 122 -32.02 4.14 25.14
C ASP A 122 -31.03 3.17 25.79
N VAL A 123 -29.94 2.86 25.08
CA VAL A 123 -28.97 1.83 25.45
C VAL A 123 -27.56 2.43 25.51
N THR A 124 -26.95 2.42 26.69
CA THR A 124 -25.63 3.01 26.94
C THR A 124 -24.50 1.98 27.08
N SER A 125 -24.80 0.69 26.96
CA SER A 125 -23.83 -0.41 27.01
C SER A 125 -24.45 -1.72 26.51
N GLY A 126 -23.61 -2.70 26.16
CA GLY A 126 -24.07 -3.96 25.55
C GLY A 126 -24.35 -3.80 24.06
N THR A 127 -25.40 -4.45 23.56
CA THR A 127 -25.71 -4.54 22.13
C THR A 127 -27.11 -3.99 21.82
N ALA A 128 -27.23 -3.12 20.81
CA ALA A 128 -28.51 -2.55 20.37
C ALA A 128 -28.50 -2.12 18.90
N SER A 129 -29.63 -2.25 18.21
CA SER A 129 -29.82 -1.75 16.84
C SER A 129 -30.42 -0.35 16.85
N GLY A 130 -29.81 0.59 16.10
CA GLY A 130 -30.26 1.98 16.09
C GLY A 130 -29.22 2.98 15.57
N THR A 131 -29.40 4.24 15.96
CA THR A 131 -28.50 5.35 15.61
C THR A 131 -27.68 5.80 16.81
N LEU A 132 -26.42 6.19 16.60
CA LEU A 132 -25.58 6.71 17.67
C LEU A 132 -26.05 8.10 18.11
N VAL A 133 -26.11 8.32 19.43
CA VAL A 133 -26.32 9.64 20.02
C VAL A 133 -24.95 10.24 20.34
N ILE A 134 -24.37 10.95 19.38
CA ILE A 134 -23.00 11.48 19.43
C ILE A 134 -22.92 12.71 20.34
N ASP A 135 -21.84 12.80 21.13
CA ASP A 135 -21.47 13.96 21.93
C ASP A 135 -20.34 14.74 21.24
N PHE A 136 -20.68 15.68 20.38
CA PHE A 136 -19.70 16.50 19.64
C PHE A 136 -18.88 17.46 20.52
N ASP A 137 -19.30 17.69 21.77
CA ASP A 137 -18.53 18.45 22.77
C ASP A 137 -17.54 17.56 23.55
N ALA A 138 -17.62 16.23 23.42
CA ALA A 138 -16.73 15.31 24.12
C ALA A 138 -15.32 15.30 23.49
N THR A 139 -14.33 15.04 24.34
CA THR A 139 -12.91 15.05 23.96
C THR A 139 -12.20 13.77 24.39
N VAL A 140 -11.39 13.20 23.50
CA VAL A 140 -10.37 12.19 23.86
C VAL A 140 -9.00 12.85 23.75
N THR A 141 -8.07 12.44 24.61
CA THR A 141 -6.65 12.81 24.51
C THR A 141 -5.87 11.55 24.18
N SER A 142 -5.13 11.56 23.08
CA SER A 142 -4.32 10.43 22.64
C SER A 142 -3.20 10.15 23.65
N THR A 143 -2.58 8.97 23.55
CA THR A 143 -1.43 8.60 24.40
C THR A 143 -0.23 9.53 24.19
N ASN A 144 -0.13 10.19 23.03
CA ASN A 144 0.91 11.17 22.73
C ASN A 144 0.55 12.60 23.20
N GLY A 145 -0.70 12.85 23.61
CA GLY A 145 -1.16 14.12 24.18
C GLY A 145 -1.87 15.06 23.21
N GLN A 146 -2.17 14.63 21.99
CA GLN A 146 -3.05 15.36 21.08
C GLN A 146 -4.51 15.24 21.55
N VAL A 147 -5.34 16.25 21.28
CA VAL A 147 -6.74 16.28 21.72
C VAL A 147 -7.68 16.32 20.52
N TYR A 148 -8.66 15.42 20.53
CA TYR A 148 -9.66 15.27 19.47
C TYR A 148 -11.07 15.40 20.03
N THR A 149 -11.99 15.91 19.21
CA THR A 149 -13.43 15.80 19.46
C THR A 149 -14.06 14.79 18.51
N ALA A 150 -15.32 14.43 18.75
CA ALA A 150 -16.09 13.59 17.83
C ALA A 150 -16.26 14.17 16.41
N ALA A 151 -15.92 15.45 16.16
CA ALA A 151 -15.93 16.08 14.84
C ALA A 151 -14.52 16.26 14.22
N THR A 152 -13.44 16.10 15.01
CA THR A 152 -12.06 16.36 14.55
C THR A 152 -11.16 15.13 14.57
N ALA A 153 -11.65 14.01 15.11
CA ALA A 153 -10.96 12.73 15.18
C ALA A 153 -10.53 12.22 13.78
N PRO A 154 -9.25 11.84 13.61
CA PRO A 154 -8.78 11.08 12.47
C PRO A 154 -9.56 9.78 12.28
N VAL A 155 -9.65 9.34 11.02
CA VAL A 155 -10.37 8.13 10.63
C VAL A 155 -9.39 7.21 9.90
N ILE A 156 -9.09 6.06 10.50
CA ILE A 156 -8.13 5.09 9.97
C ILE A 156 -8.88 4.06 9.13
N ILE A 157 -8.53 3.91 7.85
CA ILE A 157 -9.00 2.79 7.01
C ILE A 157 -7.91 1.72 6.90
N ASN A 158 -8.23 0.53 7.41
CA ASN A 158 -7.35 -0.64 7.28
C ASN A 158 -7.67 -1.34 5.97
N THR A 159 -6.78 -1.23 4.98
CA THR A 159 -6.91 -1.91 3.70
C THR A 159 -6.48 -3.36 3.84
N GLY A 160 -7.46 -4.26 3.82
CA GLY A 160 -7.21 -5.66 3.53
C GLY A 160 -6.87 -5.85 2.07
N ALA A 161 -5.87 -6.70 1.79
CA ALA A 161 -5.56 -7.29 0.48
C ALA A 161 -4.22 -8.07 0.57
N ALA A 162 -4.02 -8.89 1.61
CA ALA A 162 -2.76 -9.60 1.79
C ALA A 162 -2.50 -10.51 0.57
N GLY A 163 -1.36 -10.34 -0.09
CA GLY A 163 -1.06 -10.95 -1.39
C GLY A 163 -2.10 -10.65 -2.50
N TYR A 164 -2.75 -9.48 -2.48
CA TYR A 164 -3.88 -9.10 -3.36
C TYR A 164 -5.14 -9.99 -3.27
N SER A 165 -5.27 -10.73 -2.17
CA SER A 165 -6.40 -11.63 -1.94
C SER A 165 -7.66 -10.88 -1.51
N ALA A 166 -8.83 -11.42 -1.86
CA ALA A 166 -10.12 -10.98 -1.33
C ALA A 166 -10.15 -11.12 0.20
N GLN A 167 -10.74 -10.13 0.89
CA GLN A 167 -10.94 -10.14 2.33
C GLN A 167 -12.44 -10.19 2.65
N SER A 168 -12.88 -11.24 3.35
CA SER A 168 -14.24 -11.30 3.86
C SER A 168 -14.51 -10.17 4.87
N ASN A 169 -15.73 -9.66 4.88
CA ASN A 169 -16.14 -8.62 5.82
C ASN A 169 -15.84 -9.01 7.28
N GLN A 170 -15.31 -8.06 8.04
CA GLN A 170 -14.93 -8.23 9.44
C GLN A 170 -15.33 -7.01 10.27
N THR A 171 -15.54 -7.21 11.56
CA THR A 171 -15.85 -6.12 12.49
C THR A 171 -14.60 -5.29 12.80
N ALA A 172 -14.73 -3.97 12.81
CA ALA A 172 -13.62 -3.06 13.10
C ALA A 172 -13.07 -3.28 14.51
N GLY A 173 -11.75 -3.45 14.60
CA GLY A 173 -11.01 -3.58 15.85
C GLY A 173 -11.03 -2.29 16.68
N THR A 174 -10.89 -2.43 17.99
CA THR A 174 -10.94 -1.32 18.97
C THR A 174 -9.60 -0.62 19.20
N THR A 175 -8.52 -1.04 18.51
CA THR A 175 -7.11 -0.69 18.79
C THR A 175 -6.86 0.81 18.94
N TYR A 176 -7.49 1.63 18.09
CA TYR A 176 -7.31 3.09 18.07
C TYR A 176 -8.33 3.89 18.89
N ALA A 177 -9.33 3.24 19.51
CA ALA A 177 -10.35 3.93 20.29
C ALA A 177 -9.74 4.71 21.46
N LYS A 178 -8.69 4.15 22.09
CA LYS A 178 -7.89 4.78 23.15
C LYS A 178 -7.11 6.03 22.71
N GLU A 179 -6.83 6.16 21.41
CA GLU A 179 -6.17 7.35 20.84
C GLU A 179 -7.18 8.45 20.46
N GLY A 180 -8.47 8.11 20.45
CA GLY A 180 -9.54 9.01 20.02
C GLY A 180 -9.84 8.95 18.52
N TYR A 181 -9.26 8.00 17.78
CA TYR A 181 -9.51 7.83 16.35
C TYR A 181 -10.74 6.97 16.08
N ILE A 182 -11.31 7.14 14.89
CA ILE A 182 -12.31 6.25 14.32
C ILE A 182 -11.58 5.16 13.52
N ASN A 183 -12.01 3.91 13.62
CA ASN A 183 -11.38 2.79 12.91
C ASN A 183 -12.35 2.13 11.94
N ILE A 184 -11.98 1.99 10.67
CA ILE A 184 -12.76 1.32 9.62
C ILE A 184 -12.12 -0.04 9.30
N ALA A 185 -12.95 -1.08 9.24
CA ALA A 185 -12.61 -2.31 8.55
C ALA A 185 -13.58 -2.52 7.38
N CYS A 186 -13.05 -2.71 6.19
CA CYS A 186 -13.81 -3.09 4.99
C CYS A 186 -13.47 -4.52 4.58
N GLY A 187 -14.43 -5.23 4.00
CA GLY A 187 -14.12 -6.32 3.09
C GLY A 187 -13.64 -5.76 1.75
N ASN A 188 -13.16 -6.66 0.90
CA ASN A 188 -12.93 -6.39 -0.52
C ASN A 188 -13.01 -7.69 -1.31
N ARG A 189 -13.47 -7.62 -2.57
CA ARG A 189 -13.15 -8.64 -3.57
C ARG A 189 -11.64 -8.67 -3.82
N GLY A 190 -11.17 -9.68 -4.55
CA GLY A 190 -9.77 -9.85 -4.90
C GLY A 190 -9.57 -11.19 -5.60
N LYS A 191 -8.32 -11.59 -5.82
CA LYS A 191 -7.91 -12.57 -6.85
C LYS A 191 -8.42 -14.04 -6.75
N GLN A 192 -9.37 -14.31 -5.87
CA GLN A 192 -10.04 -15.61 -5.72
C GLN A 192 -11.57 -15.47 -5.62
N SER A 193 -12.10 -14.26 -5.84
CA SER A 193 -13.53 -13.95 -5.78
C SER A 193 -14.28 -14.46 -7.01
N THR A 194 -15.17 -15.43 -6.78
CA THR A 194 -16.04 -16.04 -7.78
C THR A 194 -17.51 -15.94 -7.40
N LEU A 195 -18.37 -15.70 -8.38
CA LEU A 195 -19.82 -15.76 -8.27
C LEU A 195 -20.30 -17.21 -8.15
N SER A 196 -21.54 -17.40 -7.68
CA SER A 196 -22.11 -18.73 -7.42
C SER A 196 -22.26 -19.65 -8.65
N ASP A 197 -22.13 -19.12 -9.86
CA ASP A 197 -22.13 -19.86 -11.12
C ASP A 197 -20.71 -20.21 -11.64
N GLY A 198 -19.66 -19.76 -10.93
CA GLY A 198 -18.26 -19.94 -11.29
C GLY A 198 -17.66 -18.77 -12.09
N THR A 199 -18.41 -17.71 -12.38
CA THR A 199 -17.87 -16.50 -13.03
C THR A 199 -16.93 -15.78 -12.09
N TYR A 200 -15.74 -15.42 -12.56
CA TYR A 200 -14.76 -14.66 -11.79
C TYR A 200 -15.13 -13.16 -11.75
N THR A 201 -14.95 -12.50 -10.60
CA THR A 201 -15.27 -11.07 -10.32
C THR A 201 -14.17 -10.37 -9.49
N GLY A 202 -13.07 -11.08 -9.22
CA GLY A 202 -12.00 -10.65 -8.32
C GLY A 202 -10.95 -9.71 -8.88
N ASP A 203 -10.97 -9.47 -10.19
CA ASP A 203 -9.88 -8.84 -10.94
C ASP A 203 -9.66 -7.38 -10.53
N ALA A 204 -8.48 -6.84 -10.84
CA ALA A 204 -8.29 -5.40 -10.86
C ALA A 204 -9.34 -4.72 -11.78
N PRO A 205 -10.03 -3.65 -11.34
CA PRO A 205 -9.78 -2.88 -10.12
C PRO A 205 -10.69 -3.21 -8.91
N SER A 206 -11.47 -4.30 -8.93
CA SER A 206 -12.57 -4.58 -7.98
C SER A 206 -12.19 -4.43 -6.49
N CYS A 207 -11.00 -4.91 -6.09
CA CYS A 207 -10.53 -4.80 -4.71
C CYS A 207 -10.36 -3.33 -4.27
N LEU A 208 -9.78 -2.49 -5.13
CA LEU A 208 -9.58 -1.06 -4.85
C LEU A 208 -10.91 -0.30 -4.89
N VAL A 209 -11.79 -0.65 -5.83
CA VAL A 209 -13.14 -0.06 -5.94
C VAL A 209 -13.98 -0.35 -4.69
N ASP A 210 -13.95 -1.57 -4.15
CA ASP A 210 -14.67 -1.90 -2.91
C ASP A 210 -14.16 -1.08 -1.71
N GLN A 211 -12.86 -0.80 -1.64
CA GLN A 211 -12.25 0.05 -0.61
C GLN A 211 -12.62 1.53 -0.77
N LYS A 212 -12.59 2.07 -2.00
CA LYS A 212 -13.06 3.44 -2.33
C LYS A 212 -14.53 3.62 -1.93
N ASN A 213 -15.38 2.65 -2.29
CA ASN A 213 -16.79 2.62 -1.90
C ASN A 213 -16.99 2.62 -0.38
N ALA A 214 -16.17 1.89 0.38
CA ALA A 214 -16.19 1.92 1.85
C ALA A 214 -15.79 3.30 2.42
N VAL A 215 -14.80 3.99 1.83
CA VAL A 215 -14.45 5.38 2.21
C VAL A 215 -15.63 6.31 1.97
N ARG A 216 -16.25 6.27 0.78
CA ARG A 216 -17.42 7.09 0.43
C ARG A 216 -18.59 6.83 1.39
N PHE A 217 -18.90 5.57 1.67
CA PHE A 217 -19.96 5.19 2.62
C PHE A 217 -19.75 5.80 4.01
N VAL A 218 -18.53 5.70 4.57
CA VAL A 218 -18.24 6.23 5.91
C VAL A 218 -18.26 7.76 5.91
N LYS A 219 -17.63 8.41 4.93
CA LYS A 219 -17.65 9.88 4.82
C LYS A 219 -19.06 10.45 4.64
N PHE A 220 -19.90 9.83 3.81
CA PHE A 220 -21.31 10.18 3.67
C PHE A 220 -22.03 10.14 5.01
N ASN A 221 -21.83 9.08 5.80
CA ASN A 221 -22.46 8.93 7.10
C ASN A 221 -21.87 9.85 8.19
N ILE A 222 -20.63 10.31 8.07
CA ILE A 222 -20.08 11.41 8.88
C ILE A 222 -20.76 12.74 8.52
N LEU A 223 -20.89 13.07 7.22
CA LEU A 223 -21.56 14.30 6.76
C LEU A 223 -23.04 14.39 7.20
N LEU A 224 -23.73 13.24 7.27
CA LEU A 224 -25.10 13.15 7.79
C LEU A 224 -25.18 13.26 9.33
N GLY A 225 -24.06 13.16 10.04
CA GLY A 225 -24.03 13.12 11.51
C GLY A 225 -24.43 11.78 12.12
N ASN A 226 -24.40 10.69 11.34
CA ASN A 226 -24.64 9.32 11.82
C ASN A 226 -23.39 8.71 12.49
N LEU A 227 -22.20 9.18 12.12
CA LEU A 227 -20.92 8.74 12.64
C LEU A 227 -20.08 9.94 13.13
N PRO A 228 -19.29 9.79 14.19
CA PRO A 228 -18.21 10.71 14.53
C PRO A 228 -17.02 10.52 13.57
N GLY A 229 -16.09 11.47 13.59
CA GLY A 229 -14.90 11.53 12.73
C GLY A 229 -14.85 12.81 11.89
N SER A 230 -13.70 13.07 11.27
CA SER A 230 -13.53 14.12 10.27
C SER A 230 -13.44 13.50 8.87
N VAL A 231 -14.19 14.02 7.90
CA VAL A 231 -14.05 13.64 6.48
C VAL A 231 -12.74 14.11 5.84
N ASP A 232 -12.09 15.10 6.49
CA ASP A 232 -10.85 15.74 6.02
C ASP A 232 -9.58 15.06 6.57
N TYR A 233 -9.70 14.10 7.50
CA TYR A 233 -8.55 13.46 8.19
C TYR A 233 -8.60 11.94 8.10
N PHE A 234 -8.85 11.42 6.90
CA PHE A 234 -8.78 9.99 6.60
C PHE A 234 -7.33 9.54 6.34
N VAL A 235 -6.93 8.41 6.92
CA VAL A 235 -5.59 7.82 6.76
C VAL A 235 -5.71 6.37 6.32
N SER A 236 -5.10 5.99 5.20
CA SER A 236 -4.98 4.57 4.81
C SER A 236 -3.81 3.90 5.50
N THR A 237 -4.00 2.63 5.87
CA THR A 237 -2.94 1.76 6.39
C THR A 237 -3.16 0.31 6.03
N GLY A 238 -2.08 -0.40 5.73
CA GLY A 238 -2.10 -1.82 5.40
C GLY A 238 -0.69 -2.41 5.29
N GLY A 239 -0.58 -3.73 5.38
CA GLY A 239 0.66 -4.47 5.21
C GLY A 239 0.67 -5.29 3.92
N SER A 240 1.84 -5.46 3.28
CA SER A 240 1.99 -6.29 2.07
C SER A 240 1.13 -5.76 0.91
N GLY A 241 0.37 -6.63 0.23
CA GLY A 241 -0.68 -6.20 -0.73
C GLY A 241 -1.76 -5.31 -0.10
N GLY A 242 -2.01 -5.39 1.21
CA GLY A 242 -2.82 -4.40 1.93
C GLY A 242 -2.14 -3.03 1.96
N GLY A 243 -0.81 -2.98 2.06
CA GLY A 243 0.00 -1.76 1.96
C GLY A 243 0.04 -1.21 0.53
N ALA A 244 0.10 -2.08 -0.48
CA ALA A 244 -0.12 -1.69 -1.87
C ALA A 244 -1.48 -1.01 -2.05
N HIS A 245 -2.55 -1.60 -1.49
CA HIS A 245 -3.89 -1.00 -1.52
C HIS A 245 -4.00 0.29 -0.70
N ALA A 246 -3.28 0.44 0.42
CA ALA A 246 -3.23 1.70 1.16
C ALA A 246 -2.62 2.83 0.31
N THR A 247 -1.52 2.52 -0.38
CA THR A 247 -0.82 3.41 -1.32
C THR A 247 -1.70 3.75 -2.52
N MET A 248 -2.28 2.75 -3.20
CA MET A 248 -3.14 2.97 -4.37
C MET A 248 -4.39 3.77 -4.00
N LEU A 249 -5.03 3.51 -2.85
CA LEU A 249 -6.21 4.25 -2.41
C LEU A 249 -5.90 5.75 -2.21
N ALA A 250 -4.74 6.08 -1.64
CA ALA A 250 -4.28 7.47 -1.52
C ALA A 250 -3.89 8.08 -2.86
N ALA A 251 -3.14 7.34 -3.69
CA ALA A 251 -2.65 7.78 -4.99
C ALA A 251 -3.75 7.97 -6.04
N THR A 252 -4.92 7.32 -5.90
CA THR A 252 -6.02 7.32 -6.89
C THR A 252 -7.25 8.15 -6.46
N SER A 253 -7.11 8.91 -5.37
CA SER A 253 -8.13 9.79 -4.77
C SER A 253 -8.88 10.63 -5.82
N ASN A 254 -10.21 10.53 -5.86
CA ASN A 254 -11.12 11.25 -6.78
C ASN A 254 -10.89 11.02 -8.29
N ASN A 255 -10.04 10.07 -8.69
CA ASN A 255 -9.73 9.92 -10.10
C ASN A 255 -10.94 9.34 -10.89
N PRO A 256 -11.35 9.96 -12.00
CA PRO A 256 -12.54 9.53 -12.74
C PRO A 256 -12.40 8.20 -13.47
N ASP A 257 -11.19 7.64 -13.63
CA ASP A 257 -10.99 6.30 -14.19
C ASP A 257 -11.80 5.24 -13.40
N TYR A 258 -12.00 5.43 -12.09
CA TYR A 258 -12.71 4.49 -11.22
C TYR A 258 -14.24 4.68 -11.19
N TYR A 259 -14.76 5.81 -11.69
CA TYR A 259 -16.14 6.22 -11.41
C TYR A 259 -17.19 5.30 -12.01
N ASP A 260 -16.98 4.77 -13.21
CA ASP A 260 -17.93 3.82 -13.80
C ASP A 260 -18.00 2.48 -13.03
N TYR A 261 -16.90 2.03 -12.41
CA TYR A 261 -16.90 0.87 -11.50
C TYR A 261 -17.61 1.18 -10.17
N GLU A 262 -17.42 2.38 -9.61
CA GLU A 262 -18.16 2.80 -8.40
C GLU A 262 -19.67 2.91 -8.68
N ILE A 263 -20.05 3.43 -9.85
CA ILE A 263 -21.43 3.53 -10.32
C ILE A 263 -22.07 2.16 -10.54
N SER A 264 -21.37 1.19 -11.14
CA SER A 264 -21.93 -0.15 -11.40
C SER A 264 -22.32 -0.88 -10.10
N GLN A 265 -21.51 -0.72 -9.06
CA GLN A 265 -21.81 -1.23 -7.70
C GLN A 265 -22.93 -0.44 -7.00
N GLY A 266 -23.30 0.75 -7.46
CA GLY A 266 -24.25 1.63 -6.76
C GLY A 266 -23.63 2.25 -5.51
N ALA A 267 -22.43 2.82 -5.66
CA ALA A 267 -21.77 3.61 -4.62
C ALA A 267 -22.50 4.92 -4.32
N VAL A 268 -22.34 5.43 -3.09
CA VAL A 268 -22.84 6.76 -2.73
C VAL A 268 -21.86 7.85 -3.16
N GLY A 269 -22.38 8.95 -3.72
CA GLY A 269 -21.57 10.12 -4.10
C GLY A 269 -20.78 10.00 -5.39
N VAL A 270 -21.12 9.06 -6.29
CA VAL A 270 -20.67 9.06 -7.69
C VAL A 270 -21.86 8.69 -8.58
N TYR A 271 -22.21 9.58 -9.51
CA TYR A 271 -23.40 9.43 -10.34
C TYR A 271 -23.13 9.86 -11.79
N LYS A 272 -23.68 9.14 -12.77
CA LYS A 272 -23.56 9.49 -14.20
C LYS A 272 -24.72 10.36 -14.66
N ASN A 273 -24.43 11.60 -15.05
CA ASN A 273 -25.41 12.53 -15.59
C ASN A 273 -25.87 12.12 -17.00
N SER A 274 -27.03 12.64 -17.42
CA SER A 274 -27.61 12.38 -18.76
C SER A 274 -26.85 12.97 -19.95
N ASP A 275 -25.72 13.66 -19.71
CA ASP A 275 -24.78 14.16 -20.71
C ASP A 275 -23.41 13.44 -20.65
N ASP A 276 -23.40 12.25 -20.05
CA ASP A 276 -22.23 11.38 -19.82
C ASP A 276 -21.14 11.99 -18.91
N THR A 277 -21.40 13.12 -18.26
CA THR A 277 -20.53 13.67 -17.20
C THR A 277 -20.79 13.03 -15.84
N TYR A 278 -19.84 13.14 -14.91
CA TYR A 278 -20.02 12.64 -13.53
C TYR A 278 -20.47 13.74 -12.57
N SER A 279 -21.14 13.33 -11.49
CA SER A 279 -21.46 14.15 -10.32
C SER A 279 -20.98 13.45 -9.06
N THR A 280 -20.13 14.14 -8.28
CA THR A 280 -19.52 13.67 -7.02
C THR A 280 -20.25 14.18 -5.76
N THR A 281 -21.49 14.65 -5.91
CA THR A 281 -22.25 15.32 -4.84
C THR A 281 -23.28 14.43 -4.14
N VAL A 282 -23.47 14.65 -2.85
CA VAL A 282 -24.50 14.02 -2.00
C VAL A 282 -25.42 15.02 -1.31
N THR A 283 -26.66 14.64 -1.04
CA THR A 283 -27.66 15.48 -0.37
C THR A 283 -27.48 15.49 1.16
N VAL A 284 -26.93 16.57 1.70
CA VAL A 284 -26.78 16.78 3.16
C VAL A 284 -27.70 17.92 3.61
N ASN A 285 -28.66 17.63 4.49
CA ASN A 285 -29.63 18.61 4.99
C ASN A 285 -30.37 19.41 3.89
N GLY A 286 -30.61 18.77 2.73
CA GLY A 286 -31.26 19.39 1.57
C GLY A 286 -30.38 20.33 0.75
N SER A 287 -29.06 20.28 0.94
CA SER A 287 -28.05 20.97 0.13
C SER A 287 -27.12 19.94 -0.51
N GLU A 288 -26.61 20.23 -1.70
CA GLU A 288 -25.59 19.41 -2.35
C GLU A 288 -24.21 19.69 -1.75
N VAL A 289 -23.47 18.63 -1.43
CA VAL A 289 -22.13 18.67 -0.84
C VAL A 289 -21.25 17.69 -1.60
N GLU A 290 -20.03 18.10 -1.99
CA GLU A 290 -19.06 17.19 -2.61
C GLU A 290 -18.67 16.05 -1.66
N LEU A 291 -18.66 14.82 -2.17
CA LEU A 291 -18.15 13.64 -1.48
C LEU A 291 -16.91 13.13 -2.21
N SER A 292 -15.77 13.24 -1.52
CA SER A 292 -14.46 12.81 -2.01
C SER A 292 -14.04 11.50 -1.34
N ASP A 293 -13.57 10.52 -2.09
CA ASP A 293 -12.92 9.32 -1.55
C ASP A 293 -11.45 9.57 -1.17
N GLY A 294 -10.93 10.78 -1.44
CA GLY A 294 -9.53 11.13 -1.24
C GLY A 294 -9.06 11.14 0.21
N LEU A 295 -7.78 10.85 0.41
CA LEU A 295 -7.18 10.66 1.73
C LEU A 295 -6.31 11.84 2.16
N TRP A 296 -6.20 12.06 3.47
CA TRP A 296 -5.30 13.06 4.06
C TRP A 296 -3.89 12.52 4.26
N GLY A 297 -3.79 11.25 4.65
CA GLY A 297 -2.52 10.56 4.89
C GLY A 297 -2.51 9.12 4.37
N CYS A 298 -1.31 8.59 4.16
CA CYS A 298 -1.07 7.18 3.87
C CYS A 298 0.10 6.68 4.72
N MET A 299 -0.07 5.57 5.43
CA MET A 299 1.02 4.86 6.10
C MET A 299 1.00 3.39 5.70
N ALA A 300 1.84 3.02 4.73
CA ALA A 300 1.87 1.67 4.17
C ALA A 300 3.08 0.88 4.69
N TYR A 301 2.88 -0.40 5.03
CA TYR A 301 3.92 -1.30 5.49
C TYR A 301 4.24 -2.32 4.39
N SER A 302 5.49 -2.38 3.93
CA SER A 302 5.95 -3.28 2.85
C SER A 302 5.01 -3.28 1.64
N ALA A 303 4.75 -2.10 1.09
CA ALA A 303 3.79 -1.92 0.00
C ALA A 303 4.26 -2.64 -1.27
N ILE A 304 3.55 -3.70 -1.67
CA ILE A 304 3.86 -4.48 -2.89
C ILE A 304 3.34 -3.76 -4.13
N THR A 305 3.85 -2.56 -4.42
CA THR A 305 3.45 -1.69 -5.53
C THR A 305 4.57 -0.69 -5.85
N SER A 306 4.75 -0.18 -7.07
CA SER A 306 3.98 -0.44 -8.28
C SER A 306 4.32 -1.77 -8.93
N LEU A 307 3.31 -2.58 -9.26
CA LEU A 307 3.53 -3.86 -9.96
C LEU A 307 4.10 -3.63 -11.37
N ALA A 308 3.68 -2.58 -12.08
CA ALA A 308 4.03 -2.30 -13.47
C ALA A 308 5.54 -2.03 -13.75
N GLU A 309 6.36 -1.95 -12.70
CA GLU A 309 7.83 -1.85 -12.77
C GLU A 309 8.53 -2.91 -11.91
N ALA A 310 7.77 -3.80 -11.23
CA ALA A 310 8.27 -4.63 -10.14
C ALA A 310 9.28 -5.71 -10.57
N ASP A 311 9.12 -6.30 -11.75
CA ASP A 311 10.10 -7.27 -12.26
C ASP A 311 11.40 -6.62 -12.69
N MET A 312 11.33 -5.43 -13.31
CA MET A 312 12.51 -4.63 -13.65
C MET A 312 13.26 -4.13 -12.40
N THR A 313 12.55 -3.54 -11.42
CA THR A 313 13.16 -3.00 -10.19
C THR A 313 13.81 -4.09 -9.35
N LEU A 314 13.18 -5.27 -9.25
CA LEU A 314 13.71 -6.41 -8.53
C LEU A 314 14.90 -7.04 -9.25
N ALA A 315 14.81 -7.21 -10.57
CA ALA A 315 15.92 -7.69 -11.39
C ALA A 315 17.13 -6.76 -11.30
N PHE A 316 16.92 -5.45 -11.37
CA PHE A 316 17.98 -4.45 -11.22
C PHE A 316 18.64 -4.54 -9.85
N GLU A 317 17.86 -4.51 -8.76
CA GLU A 317 18.37 -4.56 -7.39
C GLU A 317 19.15 -5.87 -7.11
N TYR A 318 18.70 -7.00 -7.67
CA TYR A 318 19.41 -8.27 -7.56
C TYR A 318 20.68 -8.30 -8.42
N TYR A 319 20.61 -7.80 -9.65
CA TYR A 319 21.75 -7.76 -10.58
C TYR A 319 22.80 -6.71 -10.16
N LEU A 320 22.45 -5.73 -9.33
CA LEU A 320 23.39 -4.76 -8.75
C LEU A 320 24.45 -5.44 -7.86
N ASN A 321 24.17 -6.62 -7.29
CA ASN A 321 25.18 -7.42 -6.59
C ASN A 321 25.90 -8.41 -7.55
N PRO A 322 27.19 -8.21 -7.88
CA PRO A 322 27.94 -9.12 -8.76
C PRO A 322 28.17 -10.52 -8.18
N ASP A 323 28.07 -10.69 -6.85
CA ASP A 323 28.21 -11.97 -6.16
C ASP A 323 26.86 -12.69 -5.94
N TYR A 324 25.74 -12.13 -6.38
CA TYR A 324 24.43 -12.79 -6.28
C TYR A 324 24.33 -14.02 -7.20
N SER A 325 23.85 -15.12 -6.63
CA SER A 325 23.76 -16.42 -7.31
C SER A 325 22.32 -16.74 -7.70
N PHE A 326 21.88 -16.23 -8.85
CA PHE A 326 20.68 -16.70 -9.54
C PHE A 326 20.69 -18.23 -9.71
N ASN A 327 19.52 -18.86 -9.78
CA ASN A 327 19.43 -20.31 -9.75
C ASN A 327 19.70 -21.01 -11.08
N THR A 328 19.43 -20.33 -12.19
CA THR A 328 19.63 -20.81 -13.56
C THR A 328 20.38 -19.76 -14.38
N ASP A 329 21.06 -20.20 -15.45
CA ASP A 329 21.72 -19.28 -16.38
C ASP A 329 20.67 -18.42 -17.11
N PHE A 330 19.45 -18.93 -17.33
CA PHE A 330 18.30 -18.18 -17.84
C PHE A 330 17.90 -17.03 -16.91
N GLN A 331 17.66 -17.30 -15.62
CA GLN A 331 17.29 -16.26 -14.63
C GLN A 331 18.35 -15.17 -14.53
N LYS A 332 19.64 -15.56 -14.56
CA LYS A 332 20.74 -14.59 -14.59
C LYS A 332 20.71 -13.71 -15.83
N GLN A 333 20.56 -14.32 -17.01
CA GLN A 333 20.59 -13.58 -18.28
C GLN A 333 19.36 -12.69 -18.44
N LEU A 334 18.20 -13.13 -17.95
CA LEU A 334 16.98 -12.34 -17.90
C LEU A 334 17.15 -11.13 -16.96
N ALA A 335 17.72 -11.32 -15.77
CA ALA A 335 17.98 -10.23 -14.84
C ALA A 335 18.94 -9.17 -15.40
N GLU A 336 19.96 -9.58 -16.18
CA GLU A 336 20.85 -8.67 -16.89
C GLU A 336 20.10 -7.78 -17.89
N TYR A 337 19.18 -8.35 -18.66
CA TYR A 337 18.37 -7.61 -19.64
C TYR A 337 17.32 -6.72 -18.97
N LEU A 338 16.62 -7.21 -17.94
CA LEU A 338 15.67 -6.40 -17.16
C LEU A 338 16.36 -5.27 -16.39
N ALA A 339 17.60 -5.45 -15.95
CA ALA A 339 18.39 -4.36 -15.34
C ALA A 339 18.75 -3.27 -16.38
N ALA A 340 19.08 -3.67 -17.62
CA ALA A 340 19.29 -2.71 -18.70
C ALA A 340 17.98 -1.96 -19.04
N GLU A 341 16.84 -2.67 -19.10
CA GLU A 341 15.52 -2.07 -19.30
C GLU A 341 15.16 -1.08 -18.18
N TYR A 342 15.44 -1.42 -16.91
CA TYR A 342 15.19 -0.52 -15.78
C TYR A 342 15.99 0.79 -15.86
N MET A 343 17.26 0.69 -16.27
CA MET A 343 18.09 1.87 -16.55
C MET A 343 17.49 2.73 -17.66
N GLU A 344 17.01 2.13 -18.76
CA GLU A 344 16.33 2.86 -19.84
C GLU A 344 15.02 3.50 -19.34
N TYR A 345 14.22 2.77 -18.56
CA TYR A 345 12.95 3.22 -17.97
C TYR A 345 13.14 4.44 -17.05
N ILE A 346 14.06 4.38 -16.08
CA ILE A 346 14.34 5.50 -15.17
C ILE A 346 14.85 6.72 -15.94
N ASN A 347 15.80 6.53 -16.86
CA ASN A 347 16.34 7.63 -17.67
C ASN A 347 15.30 8.24 -18.63
N ALA A 348 14.31 7.46 -19.08
CA ALA A 348 13.24 7.93 -19.98
C ALA A 348 12.13 8.72 -19.25
N GLN A 349 12.05 8.64 -17.93
CA GLN A 349 11.09 9.40 -17.12
C GLN A 349 11.53 10.85 -16.83
N ASP A 350 12.76 11.24 -17.18
CA ASP A 350 13.34 12.57 -16.88
C ASP A 350 13.16 12.95 -15.38
N LEU A 351 13.32 11.98 -14.47
CA LEU A 351 13.09 12.17 -13.03
C LEU A 351 14.03 13.24 -12.46
N THR A 352 13.50 14.03 -11.53
CA THR A 352 14.27 15.02 -10.76
C THR A 352 13.88 14.98 -9.29
N VAL A 353 14.74 15.51 -8.42
CA VAL A 353 14.44 15.74 -7.01
C VAL A 353 15.01 17.06 -6.55
N GLU A 354 14.27 17.77 -5.67
CA GLU A 354 14.81 18.92 -4.94
C GLU A 354 15.58 18.38 -3.72
N GLU A 355 16.87 18.69 -3.61
CA GLU A 355 17.73 18.23 -2.51
C GLU A 355 17.18 18.66 -1.13
N ALA A 356 16.56 19.84 -1.06
CA ALA A 356 15.88 20.34 0.14
C ALA A 356 14.67 19.51 0.60
N LYS A 357 14.10 18.66 -0.26
CA LYS A 357 12.96 17.78 0.07
C LYS A 357 13.40 16.41 0.58
N VAL A 358 14.47 15.84 0.01
CA VAL A 358 15.05 14.56 0.48
C VAL A 358 16.07 14.75 1.61
N GLY A 359 16.67 15.94 1.74
CA GLY A 359 17.60 16.29 2.81
C GLY A 359 19.08 16.01 2.49
N PHE A 360 19.42 15.60 1.26
CA PHE A 360 20.76 15.17 0.86
C PHE A 360 21.41 16.16 -0.13
N ASP A 361 22.71 16.40 0.05
CA ASP A 361 23.59 17.04 -0.95
C ASP A 361 24.05 15.97 -1.95
N LEU A 362 23.24 15.72 -2.98
CA LEU A 362 23.48 14.66 -3.97
C LEU A 362 24.58 15.07 -4.97
N ASN A 363 24.74 16.37 -5.20
CA ASN A 363 25.72 16.88 -6.16
C ASN A 363 27.10 17.18 -5.54
N GLY A 364 27.18 17.28 -4.21
CA GLY A 364 28.41 17.38 -3.42
C GLY A 364 29.02 18.79 -3.36
N ASP A 365 28.24 19.86 -3.55
CA ASP A 365 28.75 21.24 -3.53
C ASP A 365 28.73 21.91 -2.14
N GLY A 366 28.02 21.31 -1.17
CA GLY A 366 27.99 21.73 0.23
C GLY A 366 26.71 22.45 0.66
N ASP A 367 25.66 22.50 -0.15
CA ASP A 367 24.30 22.80 0.32
C ASP A 367 23.24 21.83 -0.24
N THR A 368 21.95 22.19 -0.16
CA THR A 368 20.82 21.35 -0.59
C THR A 368 19.80 22.17 -1.39
N SER A 369 20.26 23.21 -2.10
CA SER A 369 19.39 24.15 -2.80
C SER A 369 19.14 23.81 -4.27
N ASP A 370 19.75 22.73 -4.79
CA ASP A 370 19.62 22.33 -6.18
C ASP A 370 18.43 21.40 -6.46
N THR A 371 18.13 21.28 -7.75
CA THR A 371 17.24 20.26 -8.30
C THR A 371 18.08 19.34 -9.18
N VAL A 372 18.28 18.11 -8.72
CA VAL A 372 19.16 17.13 -9.35
C VAL A 372 18.33 16.24 -10.27
N ALA A 373 18.82 16.01 -11.49
CA ALA A 373 18.27 15.01 -12.40
C ALA A 373 18.74 13.62 -11.95
N LEU A 374 17.81 12.67 -11.84
CA LEU A 374 18.07 11.31 -11.39
C LEU A 374 18.27 10.41 -12.61
N THR A 375 19.49 9.91 -12.78
CA THR A 375 19.87 9.04 -13.90
C THR A 375 20.64 7.83 -13.41
N ILE A 376 20.49 6.72 -14.13
CA ILE A 376 21.33 5.52 -13.98
C ILE A 376 22.30 5.49 -15.17
N GLU A 377 23.60 5.44 -14.87
CA GLU A 377 24.70 5.36 -15.83
C GLU A 377 25.40 3.98 -15.78
N TYR A 378 26.20 3.68 -16.82
CA TYR A 378 26.85 2.37 -16.97
C TYR A 378 28.32 2.46 -17.42
N ASP A 379 29.23 1.94 -16.59
CA ASP A 379 30.65 1.67 -16.90
C ASP A 379 31.12 0.38 -16.17
N GLU A 380 31.02 -0.75 -16.88
CA GLU A 380 31.54 -2.06 -16.47
C GLU A 380 33.03 -2.03 -16.03
N THR A 381 33.84 -1.07 -16.49
CA THR A 381 35.25 -0.98 -16.10
C THR A 381 35.46 -0.20 -14.81
N GLY A 382 34.69 0.87 -14.61
CA GLY A 382 34.74 1.74 -13.42
C GLY A 382 34.05 1.14 -12.20
N HIS A 383 32.89 0.50 -12.38
CA HIS A 383 31.94 0.16 -11.31
C HIS A 383 31.66 -1.36 -11.23
N LYS A 384 32.72 -2.17 -11.16
CA LYS A 384 32.65 -3.64 -11.20
C LYS A 384 31.95 -4.28 -10.02
N ASP A 385 32.01 -3.60 -8.89
CA ASP A 385 31.37 -3.94 -7.63
C ASP A 385 29.85 -3.73 -7.65
N THR A 386 29.31 -3.10 -8.70
CA THR A 386 27.88 -2.90 -8.94
C THR A 386 27.46 -3.35 -10.36
N ASN A 387 28.17 -4.33 -10.93
CA ASN A 387 27.98 -4.83 -12.31
C ASN A 387 28.00 -3.76 -13.42
N GLY A 388 28.59 -2.60 -13.14
CA GLY A 388 28.76 -1.46 -14.04
C GLY A 388 27.83 -0.28 -13.75
N TYR A 389 26.79 -0.43 -12.92
CA TYR A 389 25.78 0.61 -12.70
C TYR A 389 26.18 1.63 -11.63
N TYR A 390 25.95 2.91 -11.91
CA TYR A 390 26.19 4.05 -11.02
C TYR A 390 25.24 5.22 -11.38
N GLY A 391 25.40 6.39 -10.75
CA GLY A 391 24.72 7.63 -11.13
C GLY A 391 23.75 8.15 -10.07
N THR A 392 23.24 9.37 -10.27
CA THR A 392 22.51 10.16 -9.26
C THR A 392 21.25 9.49 -8.70
N TYR A 393 20.59 8.60 -9.45
CA TYR A 393 19.50 7.79 -8.93
C TYR A 393 20.00 6.80 -7.85
N LEU A 394 21.16 6.18 -8.08
CA LEU A 394 21.78 5.24 -7.14
C LEU A 394 22.51 5.94 -5.99
N ASP A 395 22.96 7.18 -6.20
CA ASP A 395 23.47 8.05 -5.12
C ASP A 395 22.33 8.41 -4.15
N LEU A 396 21.13 8.75 -4.65
CA LEU A 396 19.94 8.96 -3.81
C LEU A 396 19.51 7.67 -3.08
N TYR A 397 19.47 6.54 -3.79
CA TYR A 397 19.18 5.22 -3.18
C TYR A 397 20.17 4.87 -2.06
N LEU A 398 21.46 5.19 -2.22
CA LEU A 398 22.46 4.99 -1.17
C LEU A 398 22.24 5.93 0.02
N ALA A 399 21.97 7.21 -0.24
CA ALA A 399 21.71 8.21 0.80
C ALA A 399 20.49 7.85 1.67
N GLU A 400 19.40 7.35 1.08
CA GLU A 400 18.23 6.85 1.82
C GLU A 400 18.54 5.60 2.66
N PHE A 401 19.47 4.75 2.20
CA PHE A 401 19.98 3.59 2.95
C PHE A 401 20.83 4.01 4.16
N GLU A 402 21.70 5.02 3.97
CA GLU A 402 22.51 5.63 5.02
C GLU A 402 21.65 6.34 6.06
N GLN A 403 20.69 7.15 5.62
CA GLN A 403 19.76 7.84 6.50
C GLN A 403 18.88 6.87 7.28
N SER A 404 18.32 5.84 6.63
CA SER A 404 17.54 4.79 7.30
C SER A 404 18.35 4.04 8.36
N LEU A 405 19.67 3.83 8.17
CA LEU A 405 20.53 3.23 9.19
C LEU A 405 20.85 4.21 10.32
N GLN A 406 21.15 5.46 9.98
CA GLN A 406 21.44 6.52 10.96
C GLN A 406 20.24 6.74 11.89
N ASP A 407 19.04 6.83 11.32
CA ASP A 407 17.77 6.89 12.06
C ASP A 407 17.58 5.67 12.97
N TYR A 408 17.84 4.47 12.48
CA TYR A 408 17.73 3.27 13.29
C TYR A 408 18.71 3.27 14.47
N ILE A 409 19.96 3.70 14.23
CA ILE A 409 21.02 3.82 15.24
C ILE A 409 20.63 4.84 16.31
N ASP A 410 20.15 6.02 15.93
CA ASP A 410 19.70 7.05 16.88
C ASP A 410 18.49 6.59 17.69
N ARG A 411 17.65 5.72 17.12
CA ARG A 411 16.52 5.09 17.82
C ARG A 411 16.93 3.94 18.76
N LEU A 412 18.19 3.45 18.75
CA LEU A 412 18.67 2.41 19.69
C LEU A 412 18.61 2.85 21.16
N ALA A 413 18.59 4.15 21.47
CA ALA A 413 18.40 4.65 22.83
C ALA A 413 17.04 4.23 23.43
N TYR A 414 16.05 3.93 22.58
CA TYR A 414 14.71 3.44 22.92
C TYR A 414 14.61 1.91 22.97
N ALA A 415 15.71 1.18 22.76
CA ALA A 415 15.71 -0.27 22.83
C ALA A 415 15.37 -0.75 24.26
N GLU A 416 14.38 -1.65 24.38
CA GLU A 416 13.99 -2.26 25.65
C GLU A 416 14.31 -3.76 25.67
N ASN A 417 14.89 -4.24 26.77
CA ASN A 417 15.24 -5.65 27.00
C ASN A 417 16.26 -6.25 26.00
N TRP A 418 16.95 -5.44 25.20
CA TRP A 418 18.01 -5.93 24.31
C TRP A 418 19.19 -6.44 25.11
N THR A 419 19.88 -7.47 24.62
CA THR A 419 21.10 -7.95 25.24
C THR A 419 22.31 -7.42 24.49
N TRP A 420 23.14 -6.64 25.17
CA TRP A 420 24.36 -6.05 24.62
C TRP A 420 25.59 -6.85 25.03
N PHE A 421 26.54 -7.00 24.11
CA PHE A 421 27.76 -7.78 24.27
C PHE A 421 29.00 -6.91 24.00
N ASN A 422 30.15 -7.32 24.51
CA ASN A 422 31.44 -6.75 24.12
C ASN A 422 32.04 -7.50 22.90
N SER A 423 33.18 -7.01 22.42
CA SER A 423 33.93 -7.59 21.29
C SER A 423 34.37 -9.05 21.48
N ASP A 424 34.44 -9.54 22.72
CA ASP A 424 34.75 -10.95 23.03
C ASP A 424 33.48 -11.83 23.04
N GLY A 425 32.31 -11.29 22.68
CA GLY A 425 31.01 -11.97 22.71
C GLY A 425 30.47 -12.23 24.12
N THR A 426 30.96 -11.52 25.13
CA THR A 426 30.49 -11.62 26.52
C THR A 426 29.43 -10.57 26.79
N ALA A 427 28.29 -10.97 27.38
CA ALA A 427 27.21 -10.06 27.74
C ALA A 427 27.69 -9.00 28.75
N LEU A 428 27.34 -7.74 28.52
CA LEU A 428 27.64 -6.62 29.41
C LEU A 428 26.88 -6.74 30.74
N SER A 429 27.42 -6.16 31.81
CA SER A 429 26.69 -5.99 33.07
C SER A 429 25.68 -4.84 32.99
N ASP A 430 24.68 -4.84 33.89
CA ASP A 430 23.71 -3.74 34.04
C ASP A 430 24.42 -2.37 34.18
N SER A 431 25.53 -2.34 34.93
CA SER A 431 26.33 -1.13 35.12
C SER A 431 27.09 -0.66 33.87
N GLU A 432 27.35 -1.56 32.93
CA GLU A 432 27.96 -1.22 31.63
C GLU A 432 26.87 -0.75 30.66
N VAL A 433 25.72 -1.45 30.58
CA VAL A 433 24.58 -1.05 29.75
C VAL A 433 24.03 0.32 30.16
N ALA A 434 23.87 0.56 31.47
CA ALA A 434 23.45 1.86 32.00
C ALA A 434 24.48 2.99 31.80
N ALA A 435 25.70 2.66 31.35
CA ALA A 435 26.75 3.61 31.01
C ALA A 435 26.98 3.78 29.50
N MET A 436 26.33 2.97 28.65
CA MET A 436 26.44 3.07 27.19
C MET A 436 25.93 4.43 26.70
N THR A 437 26.78 5.11 25.93
CA THR A 437 26.43 6.22 25.06
C THR A 437 25.79 5.70 23.78
N ASP A 438 25.22 6.61 22.97
CA ASP A 438 24.61 6.24 21.69
C ASP A 438 25.68 5.76 20.69
N ALA A 439 26.92 6.28 20.78
CA ALA A 439 28.06 5.75 20.04
C ALA A 439 28.44 4.31 20.45
N ASP A 440 28.36 3.96 21.74
CA ASP A 440 28.59 2.57 22.19
C ASP A 440 27.49 1.62 21.68
N ARG A 441 26.23 2.11 21.55
CA ARG A 441 25.12 1.35 20.94
C ARG A 441 25.31 1.19 19.44
N ALA A 442 25.72 2.25 18.73
CA ALA A 442 26.03 2.23 17.31
C ALA A 442 27.17 1.24 16.98
N GLU A 443 28.29 1.30 17.72
CA GLU A 443 29.41 0.36 17.55
C GLU A 443 28.95 -1.08 17.80
N ALA A 444 28.22 -1.34 18.89
CA ALA A 444 27.70 -2.67 19.19
C ALA A 444 26.70 -3.16 18.13
N PHE A 445 25.90 -2.27 17.54
CA PHE A 445 24.97 -2.60 16.47
C PHE A 445 25.70 -2.99 15.18
N ILE A 446 26.63 -2.15 14.71
CA ILE A 446 27.35 -2.36 13.45
C ILE A 446 28.22 -3.63 13.50
N ASN A 447 28.77 -3.99 14.66
CA ASN A 447 29.54 -5.23 14.82
C ASN A 447 28.67 -6.46 15.17
N GLY A 448 27.34 -6.35 15.19
CA GLY A 448 26.42 -7.45 15.51
C GLY A 448 26.44 -7.90 16.98
N TRP A 449 27.03 -7.12 17.89
CA TRP A 449 27.22 -7.44 19.32
C TRP A 449 25.96 -7.23 20.17
N TYR A 450 24.81 -7.67 19.67
CA TYR A 450 23.53 -7.60 20.35
C TYR A 450 22.64 -8.81 20.08
N VAL A 451 21.56 -8.92 20.86
CA VAL A 451 20.37 -9.73 20.59
C VAL A 451 19.15 -8.88 20.90
N LYS A 452 18.18 -8.83 19.98
CA LYS A 452 16.88 -8.18 20.21
C LYS A 452 16.18 -8.85 21.39
N GLY A 453 15.70 -8.06 22.36
CA GLY A 453 14.95 -8.60 23.49
C GLY A 453 13.65 -9.27 23.02
N SER A 454 13.21 -10.32 23.71
CA SER A 454 11.84 -10.80 23.57
C SER A 454 10.89 -9.78 24.20
N THR A 455 10.46 -8.79 23.42
CA THR A 455 9.17 -8.13 23.68
C THR A 455 8.10 -9.22 23.82
N GLY A 456 7.12 -9.01 24.70
CA GLY A 456 6.27 -10.06 25.26
C GLY A 456 5.25 -10.71 24.31
N SER A 457 5.70 -11.26 23.18
CA SER A 457 4.90 -12.05 22.24
C SER A 457 4.63 -13.45 22.82
N SER A 458 3.55 -13.54 23.60
CA SER A 458 3.03 -14.78 24.18
C SER A 458 2.34 -15.69 23.14
N SER A 459 2.98 -15.99 22.00
CA SER A 459 2.72 -17.21 21.20
C SER A 459 3.64 -17.33 19.98
N GLY A 460 4.27 -18.49 19.80
CA GLY A 460 4.45 -19.05 18.45
C GLY A 460 5.73 -18.77 17.67
N GLY A 461 6.77 -18.17 18.24
CA GLY A 461 8.07 -18.06 17.55
C GLY A 461 8.74 -19.43 17.35
N MET A 462 8.72 -19.97 16.12
CA MET A 462 9.64 -21.04 15.73
C MET A 462 11.06 -20.49 15.58
N GLU A 463 12.06 -21.29 15.92
CA GLU A 463 13.48 -20.92 15.83
C GLU A 463 13.93 -20.81 14.35
N GLY A 464 13.92 -19.60 13.79
CA GLY A 464 14.51 -19.26 12.49
C GLY A 464 15.92 -18.69 12.63
N GLY A 465 16.93 -19.56 12.79
CA GLY A 465 18.36 -19.19 12.76
C GLY A 465 19.10 -19.94 11.63
N PRO A 466 20.16 -19.38 11.03
CA PRO A 466 20.52 -19.69 9.65
C PRO A 466 21.36 -20.95 9.43
N GLY A 467 21.15 -21.59 8.27
CA GLY A 467 22.13 -22.41 7.56
C GLY A 467 22.21 -23.90 7.93
N GLY A 468 21.81 -24.79 7.01
CA GLY A 468 21.87 -26.25 7.24
C GLY A 468 21.60 -27.13 6.02
N ASN A 469 22.48 -27.10 5.02
CA ASN A 469 22.38 -27.92 3.79
C ASN A 469 22.34 -29.44 4.09
N GLY A 470 21.33 -30.17 3.58
CA GLY A 470 21.33 -31.64 3.63
C GLY A 470 19.99 -32.35 3.37
N GLY A 471 19.76 -32.80 2.12
CA GLY A 471 18.80 -33.88 1.84
C GLY A 471 19.30 -35.25 2.36
N PRO A 472 18.54 -36.38 2.20
CA PRO A 472 17.67 -36.62 1.04
C PRO A 472 16.33 -37.39 1.27
N GLY A 473 15.35 -37.10 0.40
CA GLY A 473 14.49 -38.10 -0.28
C GLY A 473 13.33 -38.77 0.47
N GLY A 474 12.16 -38.82 -0.16
CA GLY A 474 11.03 -39.66 0.26
C GLY A 474 9.72 -39.35 -0.46
N ASP A 475 9.39 -40.10 -1.51
CA ASP A 475 8.15 -39.95 -2.30
C ASP A 475 6.88 -40.19 -1.47
N ASN A 476 5.78 -39.47 -1.74
CA ASN A 476 4.49 -40.08 -2.14
C ASN A 476 3.41 -39.08 -2.55
N ALA A 477 2.49 -39.54 -3.40
CA ALA A 477 1.37 -38.77 -3.93
C ALA A 477 0.05 -38.99 -3.15
N GLY A 478 -0.85 -38.00 -3.21
CA GLY A 478 -2.30 -38.19 -3.01
C GLY A 478 -3.02 -37.10 -2.21
N GLY A 479 -3.92 -36.35 -2.86
CA GLY A 479 -5.14 -35.82 -2.22
C GLY A 479 -6.29 -36.84 -2.35
N PRO A 480 -7.58 -36.49 -2.09
CA PRO A 480 -8.19 -35.33 -1.40
C PRO A 480 -8.83 -35.83 -0.05
N PRO A 481 -9.92 -35.30 0.59
CA PRO A 481 -10.87 -34.23 0.26
C PRO A 481 -11.29 -33.27 1.42
N SER A 482 -12.39 -32.56 1.19
CA SER A 482 -13.09 -31.56 2.03
C SER A 482 -13.75 -32.07 3.33
N GLY A 483 -13.98 -31.15 4.29
CA GLY A 483 -14.86 -31.39 5.45
C GLY A 483 -14.92 -30.29 6.53
N GLU A 484 -16.05 -29.58 6.59
CA GLU A 484 -16.75 -28.94 7.75
C GLU A 484 -16.00 -28.20 8.88
N LYS A 485 -16.41 -26.93 9.07
CA LYS A 485 -16.12 -26.03 10.22
C LYS A 485 -16.88 -26.46 11.49
N PRO A 486 -16.31 -26.27 12.70
CA PRO A 486 -17.08 -26.11 13.93
C PRO A 486 -16.87 -24.75 14.61
N ASP A 487 -17.96 -24.14 15.10
CA ASP A 487 -17.96 -22.85 15.80
C ASP A 487 -17.27 -22.90 17.18
N GLY A 488 -16.67 -21.76 17.59
CA GLY A 488 -16.07 -21.63 18.92
C GLY A 488 -15.50 -20.25 19.23
N ALA A 489 -16.36 -19.27 19.50
CA ALA A 489 -15.93 -17.96 19.98
C ALA A 489 -15.29 -18.03 21.39
N GLY A 490 -14.14 -17.37 21.56
CA GLY A 490 -13.43 -17.18 22.82
C GLY A 490 -12.82 -15.77 22.88
N PRO A 491 -12.65 -15.17 24.07
CA PRO A 491 -12.40 -13.73 24.20
C PRO A 491 -10.97 -13.34 23.83
N GLY A 492 -10.85 -12.27 23.03
CA GLY A 492 -9.57 -11.64 22.72
C GLY A 492 -8.89 -11.02 23.94
N GLY A 493 -7.56 -11.00 23.92
CA GLY A 493 -6.74 -10.32 24.92
C GLY A 493 -6.15 -9.05 24.33
N ASP A 494 -6.39 -7.92 24.99
CA ASP A 494 -5.95 -6.60 24.54
C ASP A 494 -4.42 -6.44 24.70
N ASN A 495 -3.74 -5.96 23.66
CA ASN A 495 -2.35 -5.48 23.73
C ASN A 495 -2.19 -4.17 22.95
N ALA A 496 -1.25 -3.33 23.40
CA ALA A 496 -1.22 -1.92 23.00
C ALA A 496 -0.56 -1.68 21.64
N GLY A 497 -1.34 -1.19 20.68
CA GLY A 497 -0.92 -0.19 19.69
C GLY A 497 0.28 -0.54 18.80
N GLY A 498 0.34 -1.78 18.30
CA GLY A 498 1.01 -2.04 17.01
C GLY A 498 -0.01 -1.95 15.86
N PRO A 499 0.38 -2.30 14.61
CA PRO A 499 -0.59 -2.60 13.57
C PRO A 499 -1.57 -3.68 14.06
N PRO A 500 -2.82 -3.70 13.55
CA PRO A 500 -3.78 -4.73 13.95
C PRO A 500 -3.20 -6.12 13.71
N ASP A 501 -3.67 -7.11 14.47
CA ASP A 501 -3.26 -8.52 14.32
C ASP A 501 -3.77 -9.03 12.96
N MET A 502 -3.00 -8.76 11.90
CA MET A 502 -3.29 -9.09 10.49
C MET A 502 -3.29 -10.61 10.23
N ASN A 503 -2.97 -11.41 11.25
CA ASN A 503 -3.04 -12.87 11.25
C ASN A 503 -4.49 -13.37 11.43
N GLY A 504 -5.41 -12.79 10.64
CA GLY A 504 -6.85 -12.96 10.71
C GLY A 504 -7.37 -14.33 10.24
N GLY A 505 -6.93 -15.42 10.88
CA GLY A 505 -7.65 -16.69 10.89
C GLY A 505 -7.66 -17.53 9.61
N SER A 506 -7.00 -17.12 8.52
CA SER A 506 -6.60 -18.03 7.44
C SER A 506 -5.12 -18.35 7.58
N SER A 507 -4.77 -19.64 7.57
CA SER A 507 -3.40 -20.12 7.69
C SER A 507 -2.70 -20.21 6.32
N ASP A 508 -2.95 -19.23 5.46
CA ASP A 508 -2.27 -19.09 4.18
C ASP A 508 -1.07 -18.17 4.45
N GLU A 509 0.15 -18.67 4.23
CA GLU A 509 1.36 -17.85 4.41
C GLU A 509 1.37 -16.73 3.37
N VAL A 510 1.03 -15.51 3.80
CA VAL A 510 1.06 -14.30 2.97
C VAL A 510 2.37 -13.54 3.21
N GLY A 511 3.20 -13.53 2.16
CA GLY A 511 4.58 -13.02 2.18
C GLY A 511 5.56 -14.17 1.94
N THR A 512 6.49 -13.95 1.01
CA THR A 512 7.51 -14.89 0.48
C THR A 512 6.95 -16.05 -0.36
N PRO A 513 7.47 -16.30 -1.59
CA PRO A 513 7.05 -17.44 -2.41
C PRO A 513 7.45 -18.81 -1.81
N ASP A 514 6.52 -19.76 -1.85
CA ASP A 514 6.71 -21.15 -1.42
C ASP A 514 8.00 -21.78 -1.98
N SER A 515 8.83 -22.31 -1.09
CA SER A 515 10.13 -22.89 -1.45
C SER A 515 9.99 -24.02 -2.48
N GLY A 516 10.64 -23.85 -3.64
CA GLY A 516 10.60 -24.79 -4.75
C GLY A 516 9.47 -24.57 -5.77
N THR A 517 8.63 -23.55 -5.61
CA THR A 517 7.85 -22.99 -6.73
C THR A 517 8.75 -22.23 -7.69
N THR A 518 8.36 -22.10 -8.96
CA THR A 518 9.12 -21.34 -9.97
C THR A 518 9.20 -19.85 -9.67
N GLN A 519 8.29 -19.30 -8.84
CA GLN A 519 8.36 -17.95 -8.29
C GLN A 519 9.43 -17.78 -7.18
N SER A 520 9.93 -18.86 -6.59
CA SER A 520 10.83 -18.81 -5.43
C SER A 520 12.31 -18.73 -5.81
N ALA A 521 13.08 -17.92 -5.07
CA ALA A 521 14.54 -17.84 -5.15
C ALA A 521 15.28 -19.16 -4.84
N SER A 522 14.57 -20.27 -4.60
CA SER A 522 15.12 -21.62 -4.45
C SER A 522 14.83 -22.57 -5.63
N SER A 523 14.06 -22.16 -6.64
CA SER A 523 13.74 -22.97 -7.83
C SER A 523 14.99 -23.33 -8.63
N LYS A 524 15.02 -24.49 -9.30
CA LYS A 524 16.10 -24.89 -10.24
C LYS A 524 15.59 -25.20 -11.65
N THR A 525 14.42 -24.68 -11.96
CA THR A 525 13.70 -24.85 -13.22
C THR A 525 13.04 -23.52 -13.51
N ASP A 526 13.10 -23.08 -14.76
CA ASP A 526 12.55 -21.78 -15.15
C ASP A 526 11.03 -21.89 -15.24
N SER A 527 10.54 -22.90 -15.96
CA SER A 527 9.11 -23.18 -16.10
C SER A 527 8.81 -24.66 -16.03
N THR A 528 7.75 -25.01 -15.29
CA THR A 528 7.16 -26.35 -15.23
C THR A 528 5.94 -26.50 -16.14
N SER A 529 5.30 -25.38 -16.53
CA SER A 529 4.13 -25.35 -17.40
C SER A 529 4.46 -25.41 -18.89
N TYR A 530 5.59 -24.82 -19.32
CA TYR A 530 5.92 -24.65 -20.73
C TYR A 530 7.05 -25.57 -21.21
N SER A 531 6.82 -26.23 -22.35
CA SER A 531 7.78 -27.19 -22.93
C SER A 531 8.89 -26.55 -23.76
N SER A 532 8.76 -25.25 -24.07
CA SER A 532 9.77 -24.44 -24.76
C SER A 532 9.53 -22.96 -24.56
N PHE A 533 10.59 -22.15 -24.65
CA PHE A 533 10.52 -20.68 -24.58
C PHE A 533 9.50 -20.08 -25.57
N ALA A 534 9.39 -20.62 -26.78
CA ALA A 534 8.44 -20.15 -27.79
C ALA A 534 6.96 -20.45 -27.45
N GLU A 535 6.69 -21.41 -26.56
CA GLU A 535 5.35 -21.69 -26.04
C GLU A 535 4.99 -20.68 -24.94
N MET A 536 5.95 -20.38 -24.06
CA MET A 536 5.83 -19.39 -22.98
C MET A 536 5.67 -17.97 -23.56
N LEU A 537 6.55 -17.54 -24.47
CA LEU A 537 6.45 -16.22 -25.13
C LEU A 537 5.09 -16.03 -25.83
N ALA A 538 4.54 -17.09 -26.43
CA ALA A 538 3.22 -17.02 -27.08
C ALA A 538 2.06 -16.85 -26.09
N ALA A 539 2.22 -17.25 -24.82
CA ALA A 539 1.27 -16.97 -23.76
C ALA A 539 1.36 -15.50 -23.31
N TYR A 540 2.57 -15.01 -22.97
CA TYR A 540 2.79 -13.59 -22.65
C TYR A 540 2.24 -12.66 -23.73
N GLN A 541 2.51 -12.95 -25.01
CA GLN A 541 1.98 -12.17 -26.15
C GLN A 541 0.45 -12.17 -26.25
N ALA A 542 -0.21 -13.28 -25.88
CA ALA A 542 -1.66 -13.38 -25.96
C ALA A 542 -2.34 -12.66 -24.79
N ASP A 543 -1.85 -12.90 -23.58
CA ASP A 543 -2.39 -12.37 -22.33
C ASP A 543 -2.24 -10.84 -22.26
N ILE A 544 -1.04 -10.32 -22.56
CA ILE A 544 -0.75 -8.88 -22.56
C ILE A 544 -1.53 -8.17 -23.69
N ALA A 545 -1.74 -8.82 -24.84
CA ALA A 545 -2.58 -8.25 -25.90
C ALA A 545 -4.08 -8.19 -25.51
N GLU A 546 -4.56 -9.08 -24.64
CA GLU A 546 -5.91 -9.02 -24.08
C GLU A 546 -6.02 -7.87 -23.07
N ILE A 547 -5.04 -7.70 -22.18
CA ILE A 547 -4.99 -6.59 -21.22
C ILE A 547 -4.87 -5.23 -21.94
N GLN A 548 -4.03 -5.13 -22.96
CA GLN A 548 -3.86 -3.90 -23.76
C GLN A 548 -5.09 -3.55 -24.63
N ALA A 549 -6.02 -4.48 -24.86
CA ALA A 549 -7.28 -4.19 -25.54
C ALA A 549 -8.24 -3.35 -24.66
N GLY A 550 -8.00 -3.32 -23.35
CA GLY A 550 -8.83 -2.66 -22.35
C GLY A 550 -10.01 -3.51 -21.90
N ASP A 551 -10.54 -3.19 -20.72
CA ASP A 551 -11.73 -3.81 -20.15
C ASP A 551 -13.05 -3.24 -20.72
N GLU A 552 -14.19 -3.51 -20.08
CA GLU A 552 -15.50 -3.02 -20.57
C GLU A 552 -15.65 -1.48 -20.56
N TYR A 553 -14.84 -0.77 -19.76
CA TYR A 553 -14.78 0.69 -19.70
C TYR A 553 -13.66 1.26 -20.60
N GLY A 554 -12.85 0.39 -21.21
CA GLY A 554 -11.73 0.74 -22.09
C GLY A 554 -10.43 1.04 -21.34
N ASN A 555 -10.35 0.68 -20.05
CA ASN A 555 -9.16 0.90 -19.22
C ASN A 555 -8.22 -0.30 -19.28
N ASN A 556 -6.90 -0.05 -19.22
CA ASN A 556 -5.92 -1.09 -18.94
C ASN A 556 -5.94 -1.36 -17.42
N ILE A 557 -6.22 -2.59 -17.00
CA ILE A 557 -6.37 -2.93 -15.58
C ILE A 557 -5.05 -2.91 -14.79
N VAL A 558 -3.90 -3.05 -15.47
CA VAL A 558 -2.57 -2.91 -14.85
C VAL A 558 -2.29 -1.45 -14.54
N ASP A 559 -2.65 -0.55 -15.47
CA ASP A 559 -2.58 0.89 -15.25
C ASP A 559 -3.42 1.32 -14.04
N LEU A 560 -4.63 0.76 -13.86
CA LEU A 560 -5.49 1.05 -12.71
C LEU A 560 -4.85 0.64 -11.37
N TYR A 561 -3.88 -0.29 -11.36
CA TYR A 561 -3.12 -0.68 -10.17
C TYR A 561 -1.70 -0.11 -10.14
N ASN A 562 -1.39 0.86 -11.02
CA ASN A 562 -0.12 1.57 -11.05
C ASN A 562 -0.25 2.96 -10.37
N PRO A 563 0.09 3.10 -9.07
CA PRO A 563 -0.02 4.39 -8.37
C PRO A 563 0.83 5.51 -9.01
N LEU A 564 1.96 5.18 -9.65
CA LEU A 564 2.82 6.16 -10.33
C LEU A 564 2.13 6.85 -11.52
N LYS A 565 1.08 6.24 -12.09
CA LYS A 565 0.25 6.87 -13.13
C LYS A 565 -0.64 8.00 -12.58
N TYR A 566 -1.01 7.92 -11.30
CA TYR A 566 -2.03 8.78 -10.69
C TYR A 566 -1.47 9.87 -9.77
N ILE A 567 -0.28 9.67 -9.19
CA ILE A 567 0.36 10.68 -8.34
C ILE A 567 0.65 11.95 -9.16
N GLY A 568 0.02 13.06 -8.78
CA GLY A 568 0.12 14.35 -9.49
C GLY A 568 -0.63 14.44 -10.83
N SER A 569 -1.45 13.44 -11.19
CA SER A 569 -2.24 13.46 -12.43
C SER A 569 -3.45 14.39 -12.34
N ASP A 570 -3.88 14.95 -13.48
CA ASP A 570 -5.12 15.74 -13.56
C ASP A 570 -6.34 14.95 -13.06
N GLY A 571 -7.13 15.53 -12.16
CA GLY A 571 -8.32 14.91 -11.59
C GLY A 571 -8.06 14.00 -10.38
N THR A 572 -6.83 13.94 -9.87
CA THR A 572 -6.48 13.23 -8.63
C THR A 572 -6.10 14.22 -7.53
N ASP A 573 -6.62 14.01 -6.31
CA ASP A 573 -6.21 14.78 -5.13
C ASP A 573 -5.17 14.00 -4.31
N GLY A 574 -3.89 14.38 -4.41
CA GLY A 574 -2.82 13.75 -3.63
C GLY A 574 -3.00 13.94 -2.10
N PRO A 575 -2.55 12.99 -1.27
CA PRO A 575 -2.61 13.14 0.19
C PRO A 575 -1.70 14.29 0.65
N THR A 576 -1.99 14.83 1.84
CA THR A 576 -1.12 15.84 2.47
C THR A 576 0.24 15.24 2.80
N TRP A 577 0.25 13.98 3.26
CA TRP A 577 1.47 13.25 3.58
C TRP A 577 1.38 11.76 3.25
N ALA A 578 2.52 11.12 3.02
CA ALA A 578 2.65 9.68 2.80
C ALA A 578 3.90 9.13 3.51
N ARG A 579 3.82 7.92 4.06
CA ARG A 579 4.97 7.19 4.58
C ARG A 579 4.91 5.73 4.16
N ILE A 580 6.01 5.23 3.59
CA ILE A 580 6.18 3.80 3.29
C ILE A 580 7.27 3.25 4.21
N LEU A 581 6.91 2.28 5.05
CA LEU A 581 7.83 1.62 5.98
C LEU A 581 8.07 0.18 5.51
N MET A 582 9.32 -0.20 5.31
CA MET A 582 9.72 -1.49 4.74
C MET A 582 10.84 -2.12 5.56
N GLY A 583 11.04 -3.43 5.45
CA GLY A 583 12.19 -4.10 6.05
C GLY A 583 13.41 -3.91 5.17
N ALA A 584 14.50 -3.34 5.69
CA ALA A 584 15.71 -3.06 4.89
C ALA A 584 16.30 -4.31 4.20
N SER A 585 15.96 -5.52 4.68
CA SER A 585 16.37 -6.80 4.11
C SER A 585 15.19 -7.65 3.60
N GLU A 586 13.99 -7.10 3.35
CA GLU A 586 12.84 -7.90 2.89
C GLU A 586 12.93 -8.27 1.39
N GLY A 587 12.65 -9.52 1.02
CA GLY A 587 12.83 -10.00 -0.36
C GLY A 587 11.64 -9.77 -1.28
N ASP A 588 10.49 -9.38 -0.72
CA ASP A 588 9.17 -9.45 -1.34
C ASP A 588 8.93 -8.40 -2.44
N ILE A 589 9.61 -7.25 -2.37
CA ILE A 589 9.66 -6.23 -3.44
C ILE A 589 10.97 -5.42 -3.33
N SER A 590 11.37 -4.75 -4.41
CA SER A 590 12.57 -3.90 -4.44
C SER A 590 12.37 -2.64 -3.61
N MET A 591 13.41 -2.19 -2.91
CA MET A 591 13.35 -0.91 -2.20
C MET A 591 13.18 0.27 -3.17
N MET A 592 13.62 0.11 -4.42
CA MET A 592 13.48 1.10 -5.49
C MET A 592 12.02 1.40 -5.85
N ASN A 593 11.08 0.48 -5.64
CA ASN A 593 9.64 0.77 -5.81
C ASN A 593 9.15 1.83 -4.81
N SER A 594 9.59 1.74 -3.54
CA SER A 594 9.26 2.75 -2.52
C SER A 594 9.93 4.09 -2.79
N LEU A 595 11.17 4.07 -3.31
CA LEU A 595 11.89 5.27 -3.73
C LEU A 595 11.18 5.98 -4.90
N ASN A 596 10.72 5.23 -5.91
CA ASN A 596 9.97 5.78 -7.04
C ASN A 596 8.65 6.43 -6.59
N LEU A 597 7.95 5.82 -5.64
CA LEU A 597 6.74 6.39 -5.01
C LEU A 597 7.03 7.68 -4.25
N GLN A 598 8.10 7.72 -3.46
CA GLN A 598 8.54 8.91 -2.73
C GLN A 598 8.88 10.06 -3.70
N ILE A 599 9.68 9.79 -4.74
CA ILE A 599 10.04 10.78 -5.77
C ILE A 599 8.79 11.34 -6.44
N ALA A 600 7.83 10.47 -6.80
CA ALA A 600 6.56 10.90 -7.41
C ALA A 600 5.76 11.83 -6.48
N TRP A 601 5.61 11.48 -5.20
CA TRP A 601 4.87 12.29 -4.23
C TRP A 601 5.55 13.62 -3.91
N LEU A 602 6.87 13.63 -3.69
CA LEU A 602 7.64 14.86 -3.45
C LEU A 602 7.56 15.82 -4.65
N ASN A 603 7.49 15.28 -5.87
CA ASN A 603 7.32 16.07 -7.09
C ASN A 603 5.88 16.54 -7.30
N SER A 604 4.86 15.80 -6.85
CA SER A 604 3.46 16.26 -6.82
C SER A 604 3.16 17.25 -5.67
N GLY A 605 4.04 17.34 -4.67
CA GLY A 605 3.92 18.26 -3.54
C GLY A 605 3.30 17.65 -2.27
N THR A 606 3.18 16.33 -2.20
CA THR A 606 2.89 15.57 -0.98
C THR A 606 4.16 15.50 -0.12
N ASP A 607 4.03 15.61 1.20
CA ASP A 607 5.14 15.34 2.13
C ASP A 607 5.36 13.83 2.24
N ALA A 608 6.48 13.30 1.75
CA ALA A 608 6.67 11.85 1.57
C ALA A 608 7.98 11.34 2.17
N GLU A 609 7.84 10.36 3.06
CA GLU A 609 8.94 9.71 3.79
C GLU A 609 8.99 8.22 3.42
N ILE A 610 10.19 7.66 3.30
CA ILE A 610 10.42 6.21 3.31
C ILE A 610 11.25 5.83 4.54
N GLU A 611 10.98 4.65 5.10
CA GLU A 611 11.82 4.07 6.14
C GLU A 611 12.18 2.64 5.77
N TRP A 612 13.46 2.38 5.55
CA TRP A 612 13.98 1.01 5.41
C TRP A 612 14.47 0.53 6.77
N GLN A 613 13.56 -0.06 7.55
CA GLN A 613 13.78 -0.49 8.92
C GLN A 613 14.78 -1.64 9.00
N TRP A 614 15.94 -1.37 9.59
CA TRP A 614 16.98 -2.38 9.83
C TRP A 614 16.54 -3.42 10.86
N ASN A 615 16.93 -4.69 10.66
CA ASN A 615 16.32 -5.84 11.36
C ASN A 615 14.78 -5.97 11.23
N GLY A 616 14.14 -5.21 10.34
CA GLY A 616 12.77 -5.43 9.89
C GLY A 616 12.74 -6.53 8.83
N GLY A 617 11.74 -7.41 8.91
CA GLY A 617 11.38 -8.33 7.82
C GLY A 617 10.22 -7.77 7.00
N HIS A 618 9.58 -8.62 6.20
CA HIS A 618 8.32 -8.25 5.54
C HIS A 618 7.26 -7.83 6.57
N VAL A 619 6.60 -6.70 6.32
CA VAL A 619 5.70 -5.97 7.24
C VAL A 619 6.37 -5.74 8.60
N PRO A 620 7.34 -4.80 8.71
CA PRO A 620 8.08 -4.59 9.95
C PRO A 620 7.16 -4.19 11.11
N SER A 621 7.55 -4.62 12.31
CA SER A 621 6.87 -4.18 13.52
C SER A 621 7.11 -2.70 13.80
N GLU A 622 6.13 -2.09 14.46
CA GLU A 622 6.31 -0.83 15.16
C GLU A 622 7.27 -1.04 16.35
N ILE A 623 8.43 -0.38 16.31
CA ILE A 623 9.53 -0.57 17.27
C ILE A 623 9.97 0.78 17.87
N PHE A 624 10.77 0.73 18.95
CA PHE A 624 11.37 1.91 19.57
C PHE A 624 10.37 3.01 20.00
N GLY A 625 9.09 2.65 20.19
CA GLY A 625 8.01 3.59 20.50
C GLY A 625 7.50 4.40 19.30
N ASP A 626 8.01 4.13 18.09
CA ASP A 626 7.37 4.60 16.86
C ASP A 626 6.13 3.76 16.58
N SER A 627 5.02 4.41 16.26
CA SER A 627 3.74 3.77 15.96
C SER A 627 2.94 4.59 14.95
N LEU A 628 1.98 3.97 14.26
CA LEU A 628 1.02 4.69 13.42
C LEU A 628 0.33 5.81 14.21
N ALA A 629 -0.02 5.55 15.48
CA ALA A 629 -0.66 6.54 16.32
C ALA A 629 0.23 7.77 16.57
N LEU A 630 1.53 7.57 16.87
CA LEU A 630 2.49 8.66 17.02
C LEU A 630 2.68 9.44 15.72
N TYR A 631 2.76 8.76 14.57
CA TYR A 631 2.95 9.43 13.29
C TYR A 631 1.72 10.27 12.90
N VAL A 632 0.51 9.69 12.97
CA VAL A 632 -0.75 10.42 12.73
C VAL A 632 -0.88 11.64 13.64
N ASP A 633 -0.59 11.50 14.94
CA ASP A 633 -0.59 12.62 15.89
C ASP A 633 0.44 13.70 15.56
N THR A 634 1.62 13.30 15.06
CA THR A 634 2.69 14.21 14.64
C THR A 634 2.27 15.00 13.40
N MET A 635 1.76 14.33 12.36
CA MET A 635 1.27 14.98 11.15
C MET A 635 0.02 15.84 11.42
N TYR A 636 -0.82 15.44 12.37
CA TYR A 636 -1.97 16.24 12.79
C TYR A 636 -1.50 17.53 13.48
N GLY A 637 -0.53 17.41 14.39
CA GLY A 637 0.17 18.55 14.97
C GLY A 637 0.85 19.43 13.90
N GLU A 638 1.37 18.83 12.82
CA GLU A 638 2.04 19.58 11.77
C GLU A 638 1.07 20.41 10.92
N TYR A 639 0.07 19.75 10.33
CA TYR A 639 -0.79 20.32 9.28
C TYR A 639 -2.12 20.91 9.76
N VAL A 640 -2.58 20.60 10.99
CA VAL A 640 -3.88 21.10 11.48
C VAL A 640 -3.72 22.36 12.34
N ASP A 641 -4.29 23.46 11.84
CA ASP A 641 -4.21 24.78 12.46
C ASP A 641 -4.75 24.79 13.90
N GLY A 642 -3.84 24.95 14.87
CA GLY A 642 -4.16 25.00 16.30
C GLY A 642 -4.12 23.65 17.04
N ALA A 643 -3.72 22.57 16.37
CA ALA A 643 -3.38 21.30 17.03
C ALA A 643 -2.16 21.43 17.97
N VAL A 644 -1.93 20.41 18.78
CA VAL A 644 -0.74 20.30 19.63
C VAL A 644 0.40 19.78 18.75
N LYS A 645 1.53 20.50 18.69
CA LYS A 645 2.73 19.96 18.04
C LYS A 645 3.25 18.78 18.87
N ILE A 646 3.13 17.57 18.31
CA ILE A 646 3.60 16.33 18.93
C ILE A 646 5.04 16.06 18.48
N THR A 647 5.85 15.57 19.40
CA THR A 647 7.22 15.11 19.18
C THR A 647 7.45 13.88 20.04
N LYS A 648 8.16 12.87 19.52
CA LYS A 648 8.53 11.68 20.27
C LYS A 648 9.17 12.04 21.62
N ALA A 649 8.71 11.41 22.70
CA ALA A 649 9.27 11.64 24.03
C ALA A 649 10.74 11.19 24.09
N VAL A 650 11.60 11.87 24.85
CA VAL A 650 13.03 11.51 24.95
C VAL A 650 13.20 10.12 25.57
N ALA A 651 14.06 9.30 24.96
CA ALA A 651 14.43 7.97 25.46
C ALA A 651 14.84 7.98 26.95
N SER A 652 14.33 7.01 27.71
CA SER A 652 14.70 6.83 29.13
C SER A 652 16.02 6.07 29.31
N GLY A 653 16.46 5.33 28.29
CA GLY A 653 17.67 4.52 28.28
C GLY A 653 17.53 3.18 29.02
N GLN A 654 18.02 2.11 28.41
CA GLN A 654 18.08 0.80 29.05
C GLN A 654 19.09 0.79 30.21
N THR A 655 18.69 0.30 31.39
CA THR A 655 19.51 0.32 32.63
C THR A 655 19.83 -1.06 33.21
N THR A 656 19.24 -2.12 32.66
CA THR A 656 19.47 -3.54 32.99
C THR A 656 19.74 -4.26 31.68
N ASN A 657 20.73 -5.15 31.58
CA ASN A 657 20.94 -5.89 30.33
C ASN A 657 19.84 -6.94 30.10
N GLY A 658 19.63 -7.34 28.84
CA GLY A 658 18.78 -8.49 28.50
C GLY A 658 19.35 -9.83 28.95
N ASP A 659 18.62 -10.92 28.68
CA ASP A 659 18.94 -12.29 29.11
C ASP A 659 19.58 -13.19 28.04
N GLY A 660 19.92 -12.62 26.88
CA GLY A 660 20.59 -13.29 25.77
C GLY A 660 21.96 -13.88 26.14
N THR A 661 22.30 -15.03 25.56
CA THR A 661 23.49 -15.81 25.97
C THR A 661 24.67 -15.74 25.00
N LYS A 662 24.47 -15.19 23.81
CA LYS A 662 25.46 -14.99 22.73
C LYS A 662 24.94 -13.91 21.79
N PRO A 663 25.79 -13.12 21.10
CA PRO A 663 25.34 -12.18 20.07
C PRO A 663 24.67 -12.93 18.89
N SER A 664 23.72 -12.26 18.23
CA SER A 664 23.06 -12.75 17.01
C SER A 664 22.67 -11.63 16.03
N GLY A 665 23.17 -10.41 16.24
CA GLY A 665 23.01 -9.33 15.27
C GLY A 665 23.85 -9.59 14.01
N THR A 666 23.42 -9.01 12.89
CA THR A 666 24.22 -9.02 11.65
C THR A 666 25.46 -8.14 11.83
N ASP A 667 26.62 -8.64 11.43
CA ASP A 667 27.86 -7.87 11.39
C ASP A 667 27.92 -7.09 10.05
N LEU A 668 27.86 -5.76 10.16
CA LEU A 668 27.88 -4.80 9.08
C LEU A 668 29.26 -4.14 8.91
N SER A 669 30.18 -4.35 9.87
CA SER A 669 31.47 -3.64 9.98
C SER A 669 32.44 -3.85 8.79
N GLY A 670 32.13 -4.81 7.91
CA GLY A 670 32.89 -5.05 6.69
C GLY A 670 32.61 -4.05 5.55
N TRP A 671 31.50 -3.31 5.59
CA TRP A 671 31.05 -2.43 4.51
C TRP A 671 30.28 -1.16 4.97
N VAL A 672 29.88 -1.10 6.24
CA VAL A 672 29.36 0.10 6.92
C VAL A 672 30.42 0.67 7.86
N SER A 673 30.59 1.98 7.85
CA SER A 673 31.32 2.74 8.85
C SER A 673 30.40 3.72 9.61
N TYR A 674 30.80 4.13 10.81
CA TYR A 674 30.08 5.10 11.62
C TYR A 674 31.06 5.98 12.39
N ASP A 675 30.82 7.28 12.36
CA ASP A 675 31.47 8.26 13.23
C ASP A 675 30.43 9.15 13.90
N SER A 676 30.54 9.31 15.21
CA SER A 676 29.64 10.13 16.04
C SER A 676 29.52 11.62 15.65
N THR A 677 30.35 12.13 14.73
CA THR A 677 30.26 13.50 14.18
C THR A 677 29.79 13.52 12.73
N SER A 678 30.08 12.46 11.97
CA SER A 678 29.92 12.41 10.51
C SER A 678 28.75 11.51 10.05
N GLY A 679 28.21 10.69 10.95
CA GLY A 679 27.10 9.78 10.69
C GLY A 679 27.54 8.38 10.23
N VAL A 680 26.59 7.67 9.61
CA VAL A 680 26.79 6.44 8.84
C VAL A 680 27.41 6.77 7.47
N ASP A 681 28.27 5.90 6.98
CA ASP A 681 28.81 5.89 5.61
C ASP A 681 28.89 4.43 5.14
N MET A 682 28.41 4.11 3.94
CA MET A 682 28.39 2.75 3.39
C MET A 682 28.60 2.68 1.88
N THR A 683 28.93 1.51 1.35
CA THR A 683 29.09 1.31 -0.10
C THR A 683 27.82 0.80 -0.75
N LEU A 684 27.52 1.29 -1.98
CA LEU A 684 26.40 0.79 -2.79
C LEU A 684 26.47 -0.73 -3.01
N ALA A 685 27.66 -1.28 -3.27
CA ALA A 685 27.89 -2.72 -3.38
C ALA A 685 27.56 -3.48 -2.08
N GLY A 686 27.84 -2.88 -0.91
CA GLY A 686 27.47 -3.43 0.39
C GLY A 686 25.97 -3.41 0.63
N ALA A 687 25.29 -2.31 0.27
CA ALA A 687 23.83 -2.20 0.34
C ALA A 687 23.15 -3.23 -0.58
N ALA A 688 23.62 -3.39 -1.82
CA ALA A 688 23.14 -4.40 -2.76
C ALA A 688 23.38 -5.84 -2.24
N ALA A 689 24.53 -6.11 -1.62
CA ALA A 689 24.82 -7.41 -0.99
C ALA A 689 23.94 -7.68 0.23
N TYR A 690 23.61 -6.65 1.02
CA TYR A 690 22.69 -6.76 2.15
C TYR A 690 21.25 -7.05 1.68
N ARG A 691 20.76 -6.30 0.69
CA ARG A 691 19.46 -6.52 0.03
C ARG A 691 19.31 -7.96 -0.48
N THR A 692 20.25 -8.38 -1.34
CA THR A 692 20.21 -9.72 -1.94
C THR A 692 20.43 -10.87 -0.96
N SER A 693 20.96 -10.61 0.25
CA SER A 693 21.01 -11.63 1.32
C SER A 693 19.62 -12.03 1.83
N GLY A 694 18.61 -11.17 1.61
CA GLY A 694 17.20 -11.42 1.93
C GLY A 694 16.33 -11.73 0.70
N ALA A 695 16.90 -11.99 -0.48
CA ALA A 695 16.15 -12.27 -1.70
C ALA A 695 15.25 -13.52 -1.57
N THR A 696 13.98 -13.41 -1.96
CA THR A 696 12.96 -14.48 -1.85
C THR A 696 12.32 -14.88 -3.18
N LYS A 697 12.35 -14.01 -4.19
CA LYS A 697 11.72 -14.22 -5.51
C LYS A 697 12.72 -14.68 -6.59
N ALA A 698 12.22 -15.43 -7.57
CA ALA A 698 12.93 -15.80 -8.79
C ALA A 698 12.89 -14.64 -9.82
N MET A 699 13.34 -14.90 -11.06
CA MET A 699 13.29 -13.95 -12.18
C MET A 699 12.51 -14.56 -13.36
N PRO A 700 11.40 -13.95 -13.83
CA PRO A 700 10.67 -12.85 -13.18
C PRO A 700 10.09 -13.28 -11.82
N GLY A 701 9.85 -12.32 -10.95
CA GLY A 701 9.39 -12.47 -9.57
C GLY A 701 7.93 -12.09 -9.34
N PHE A 702 7.29 -11.33 -10.24
CA PHE A 702 5.88 -10.91 -10.13
C PHE A 702 5.02 -11.44 -11.28
N ASP A 703 5.35 -11.11 -12.54
CA ASP A 703 4.75 -11.73 -13.73
C ASP A 703 5.48 -13.05 -14.04
N VAL A 704 5.11 -14.13 -13.34
CA VAL A 704 5.89 -15.36 -13.30
C VAL A 704 5.55 -16.26 -14.48
N MET A 705 6.58 -16.86 -15.09
CA MET A 705 6.44 -17.75 -16.26
C MET A 705 5.50 -18.95 -16.10
N ASP A 706 5.09 -19.33 -14.88
CA ASP A 706 4.13 -20.42 -14.63
C ASP A 706 2.79 -19.92 -14.02
N TYR A 707 2.55 -18.60 -13.99
CA TYR A 707 1.53 -17.88 -13.23
C TYR A 707 1.72 -17.96 -11.70
N GLY A 708 2.23 -16.88 -11.12
CA GLY A 708 2.47 -16.65 -9.70
C GLY A 708 1.33 -15.91 -8.99
N GLN A 709 1.56 -15.53 -7.73
CA GLN A 709 0.52 -14.94 -6.87
C GLN A 709 -0.09 -13.64 -7.43
N GLU A 710 0.70 -12.82 -8.12
CA GLU A 710 0.28 -11.53 -8.66
C GLU A 710 -0.43 -11.65 -10.03
N ASP A 711 -0.20 -12.70 -10.80
CA ASP A 711 -0.82 -12.92 -12.12
C ASP A 711 -2.35 -13.16 -12.05
N TYR A 712 -2.81 -13.71 -10.93
CA TYR A 712 -4.25 -13.86 -10.63
C TYR A 712 -4.95 -12.51 -10.39
N VAL A 713 -4.21 -11.43 -10.11
CA VAL A 713 -4.80 -10.09 -9.90
C VAL A 713 -5.34 -9.51 -11.20
N PHE A 714 -4.75 -9.93 -12.33
CA PHE A 714 -5.06 -9.46 -13.66
C PHE A 714 -5.75 -10.52 -14.53
N GLY A 715 -6.44 -11.47 -13.92
CA GLY A 715 -7.30 -12.43 -14.62
C GLY A 715 -8.47 -11.79 -15.38
N SER A 716 -9.41 -12.62 -15.82
CA SER A 716 -10.66 -12.21 -16.44
C SER A 716 -11.74 -13.27 -16.21
N SER A 717 -12.99 -12.95 -16.57
CA SER A 717 -14.11 -13.91 -16.57
C SER A 717 -13.87 -15.19 -17.38
N THR A 718 -12.81 -15.25 -18.21
CA THR A 718 -12.42 -16.42 -19.02
C THR A 718 -11.03 -16.99 -18.73
N ALA A 719 -10.18 -16.32 -17.93
CA ALA A 719 -8.82 -16.76 -17.60
C ALA A 719 -8.48 -16.37 -16.15
N ASP A 720 -8.19 -17.36 -15.29
CA ASP A 720 -7.99 -17.17 -13.84
C ASP A 720 -6.74 -16.33 -13.49
N ALA A 721 -5.74 -16.36 -14.38
CA ALA A 721 -4.52 -15.55 -14.35
C ALA A 721 -4.12 -15.21 -15.79
N ARG A 722 -3.39 -14.10 -15.97
CA ARG A 722 -2.86 -13.63 -17.26
C ARG A 722 -1.52 -12.93 -17.01
N HIS A 723 -0.57 -13.09 -17.93
CA HIS A 723 0.66 -12.27 -17.95
C HIS A 723 0.33 -10.80 -18.26
N TRP A 724 1.12 -9.86 -17.74
CA TRP A 724 0.77 -8.44 -17.66
C TRP A 724 1.95 -7.46 -17.73
N ASP A 725 3.19 -7.87 -17.45
CA ASP A 725 4.38 -7.01 -17.50
C ASP A 725 4.88 -6.86 -18.95
N THR A 726 4.70 -5.65 -19.48
CA THR A 726 5.08 -5.29 -20.85
C THR A 726 6.59 -5.22 -21.08
N TYR A 727 7.39 -5.03 -20.02
CA TYR A 727 8.85 -4.97 -20.07
C TYR A 727 9.45 -6.39 -20.06
N VAL A 728 8.89 -7.30 -19.27
CA VAL A 728 9.22 -8.75 -19.32
C VAL A 728 8.93 -9.29 -20.73
N LEU A 729 7.77 -8.98 -21.31
CA LEU A 729 7.47 -9.32 -22.70
C LEU A 729 8.46 -8.70 -23.69
N LYS A 730 8.78 -7.40 -23.57
CA LYS A 730 9.75 -6.73 -24.46
C LYS A 730 11.10 -7.44 -24.44
N VAL A 731 11.62 -7.76 -23.25
CA VAL A 731 12.89 -8.50 -23.10
C VAL A 731 12.81 -9.90 -23.72
N PHE A 732 11.70 -10.61 -23.52
CA PHE A 732 11.48 -11.92 -24.15
C PHE A 732 11.42 -11.86 -25.68
N GLU A 733 10.84 -10.80 -26.27
CA GLU A 733 10.79 -10.60 -27.72
C GLU A 733 12.14 -10.21 -28.31
N GLU A 734 12.84 -9.25 -27.70
CA GLU A 734 14.11 -8.71 -28.21
C GLU A 734 15.28 -9.69 -28.05
N HIS A 735 15.27 -10.52 -27.00
CA HIS A 735 16.34 -11.46 -26.67
C HIS A 735 15.98 -12.95 -26.86
N ALA A 736 14.89 -13.22 -27.59
CA ALA A 736 14.31 -14.56 -27.79
C ALA A 736 15.34 -15.66 -28.15
N ASP A 737 16.26 -15.38 -29.08
CA ASP A 737 17.26 -16.36 -29.54
C ASP A 737 18.21 -16.80 -28.40
N THR A 738 18.64 -15.87 -27.53
CA THR A 738 19.56 -16.16 -26.42
C THR A 738 18.82 -16.81 -25.25
N LEU A 739 17.65 -16.29 -24.89
CA LEU A 739 16.85 -16.83 -23.79
C LEU A 739 16.34 -18.24 -24.11
N ALA A 740 15.97 -18.54 -25.36
CA ALA A 740 15.56 -19.87 -25.79
C ALA A 740 16.70 -20.92 -25.78
N GLU A 741 17.98 -20.51 -25.84
CA GLU A 741 19.12 -21.43 -25.66
C GLU A 741 19.39 -21.79 -24.18
N LEU A 742 18.90 -20.97 -23.24
CA LEU A 742 19.12 -21.11 -21.80
C LEU A 742 17.93 -21.70 -21.02
N PHE A 743 16.72 -21.59 -21.56
CA PHE A 743 15.46 -21.98 -20.92
C PHE A 743 15.35 -23.49 -20.67
N ASN A 744 15.20 -23.87 -19.39
CA ASN A 744 14.94 -25.24 -18.84
C ASN A 744 16.04 -26.32 -18.99
#